data_AF-A0A6H9JPD4-F1
#
_entry.id   AF-A0A6H9JPD4-F1
#
_cell.length_a   1.000
_cell.length_b   1.000
_cell.length_c   1.000
_cell.angle_alpha   90.00
_cell.angle_beta   90.00
_cell.angle_gamma   90.00
#
_symmetry.space_group_name_H-M   'P 1'
#
loop_
_entity.id
_entity.type
_entity.pdbx_description
1 polymer ?
#
loop_
_entity_poly.entity_id
_entity_poly.type
_entity_poly.pdbx_seq_one_letter_code
_entity_poly.pdbx_strand_id
1 'polypeptide(L)'
;MIIKSFFDTNLMVRHLYETIAYGVIIGTSIFLRLFQLSERAMHHDESLHSFYSWQLAQGNGLTHNPMMHGPLQMELTAGVFFLFGDSDFTARLIYVIAGSALTLIPLIFREWLGREGAIITAIMLSVSPSLLYFSRFARNDILMAVFTFVIIMLVWDYLKKGSNRRLYWIAGLMALSFCTKESAFLVTGMIGLYCIAIYITQIGFQSLPLINLRTDSYPVIYKTFSGSIVDSIRAGISITTIPRSASMAIFLIALTLPQWAAVTGIIQHTFLFNWTNLILVGEVGNIGMPVGGGKVIAFLATSILFGLSAYLGYKWCWRIWWRSTLLFYAIWLTAYTTFFTNIGGGISSGLWQSLGYWIVQQGEARGDQPFFYYLIITPTYEYLPLITSVLAATYYIRRKNKFGIYLAYWCLSTFILYTIASEKMPWLLVNIALPMIVLSGQFLGSLVNKINWSKALRPRQLFLFFVGPVTMISFGIIVLTLPDYKTDTTLLIPIAITILLGYLCHLILRRSNSTTIQSSLALLCIGSGLFLLILTIRTSIEASFKNSDIPVEMMVYTQTSPDLKLTMKSIDALADQMKPDKSPQITIDQTSGFTWPWTWYLRNYEKVDYPVFSDSNKPSASETNVVLVHSRNKDASDKAYSRDFHPPIRVPHRWWFPEHKYRDIDFLKFTSGIVSMKSWKELTQYWLFRQGVAEEIGSEDAYLYVREDHPDINFVTDKIRHGP
;
A
#
# COMPACT_ATOMS: atom_id res chain seq x y z
N MET A 1 -9.65 18.28 -33.39
CA MET A 1 -9.63 19.59 -32.67
C MET A 1 -8.37 19.79 -31.81
N ILE A 2 -7.29 19.03 -32.04
CA ILE A 2 -6.04 19.08 -31.23
C ILE A 2 -4.90 19.83 -31.94
N ILE A 3 -4.99 20.03 -33.27
CA ILE A 3 -3.88 20.59 -34.06
C ILE A 3 -3.94 22.13 -34.17
N LYS A 4 -5.12 22.75 -33.92
CA LYS A 4 -5.29 24.21 -34.09
C LYS A 4 -4.84 25.06 -32.90
N SER A 5 -4.48 24.45 -31.75
CA SER A 5 -3.96 25.17 -30.57
C SER A 5 -2.43 25.26 -30.53
N PHE A 6 -1.73 24.80 -31.57
CA PHE A 6 -0.26 24.72 -31.58
C PHE A 6 0.43 26.02 -32.05
N PHE A 7 -0.31 26.99 -32.59
CA PHE A 7 0.24 28.21 -33.21
C PHE A 7 0.01 29.52 -32.44
N ASP A 8 -0.34 29.43 -31.15
CA ASP A 8 -0.40 30.59 -30.27
C ASP A 8 0.87 30.58 -29.40
N THR A 9 1.81 31.51 -29.64
CA THR A 9 3.16 31.51 -29.05
C THR A 9 3.15 31.55 -27.52
N ASN A 10 2.16 32.18 -26.89
CA ASN A 10 1.96 32.16 -25.45
C ASN A 10 1.39 30.84 -24.93
N LEU A 11 0.60 30.13 -25.74
CA LEU A 11 0.09 28.79 -25.45
C LEU A 11 1.20 27.75 -25.62
N MET A 12 2.07 27.93 -26.63
CA MET A 12 3.21 27.07 -26.96
C MET A 12 4.25 27.07 -25.83
N VAL A 13 4.64 28.24 -25.31
CA VAL A 13 5.57 28.36 -24.17
C VAL A 13 4.94 27.80 -22.88
N ARG A 14 3.64 28.01 -22.66
CA ARG A 14 2.92 27.43 -21.51
C ARG A 14 2.86 25.91 -21.59
N HIS A 15 2.61 25.33 -22.76
CA HIS A 15 2.66 23.87 -22.93
C HIS A 15 4.09 23.33 -22.78
N LEU A 16 5.11 24.05 -23.23
CA LEU A 16 6.50 23.63 -23.13
C LEU A 16 6.97 23.45 -21.68
N TYR A 17 6.72 24.41 -20.79
CA TYR A 17 7.09 24.26 -19.36
C TYR A 17 6.42 23.04 -18.72
N GLU A 18 5.13 22.83 -18.98
CA GLU A 18 4.38 21.71 -18.39
C GLU A 18 4.92 20.37 -18.92
N THR A 19 5.19 20.28 -20.22
CA THR A 19 5.82 19.11 -20.84
C THR A 19 7.20 18.84 -20.26
N ILE A 20 8.05 19.87 -20.09
CA ILE A 20 9.37 19.75 -19.47
C ILE A 20 9.22 19.29 -18.01
N ALA A 21 8.30 19.88 -17.25
CA ALA A 21 8.07 19.53 -15.85
C ALA A 21 7.67 18.06 -15.72
N TYR A 22 6.72 17.58 -16.53
CA TYR A 22 6.37 16.15 -16.54
C TYR A 22 7.52 15.28 -17.01
N GLY A 23 8.29 15.69 -18.02
CA GLY A 23 9.49 14.98 -18.47
C GLY A 23 10.51 14.77 -17.34
N VAL A 24 10.78 15.83 -16.57
CA VAL A 24 11.68 15.78 -15.40
C VAL A 24 11.09 14.90 -14.28
N ILE A 25 9.80 15.04 -13.98
CA ILE A 25 9.13 14.25 -12.93
C ILE A 25 9.17 12.75 -13.27
N ILE A 26 8.82 12.38 -14.50
CA ILE A 26 8.83 10.99 -14.95
C ILE A 26 10.26 10.45 -14.98
N GLY A 27 11.21 11.20 -15.55
CA GLY A 27 12.61 10.80 -15.58
C GLY A 27 13.18 10.56 -14.18
N THR A 28 12.88 11.45 -13.25
CA THR A 28 13.25 11.31 -11.83
C THR A 28 12.55 10.12 -11.19
N SER A 29 11.25 9.95 -11.42
CA SER A 29 10.45 8.84 -10.88
C SER A 29 10.97 7.47 -11.33
N ILE A 30 11.30 7.33 -12.61
CA ILE A 30 11.88 6.11 -13.20
C ILE A 30 13.28 5.87 -12.62
N PHE A 31 14.13 6.90 -12.60
CA PHE A 31 15.49 6.79 -12.06
C PHE A 31 15.48 6.32 -10.60
N LEU A 32 14.70 6.97 -9.73
CA LEU A 32 14.60 6.60 -8.32
C LEU A 32 14.09 5.16 -8.10
N ARG A 33 13.31 4.62 -9.04
CA ARG A 33 12.77 3.26 -8.94
C ARG A 33 13.70 2.21 -9.53
N LEU A 34 14.52 2.54 -10.52
CA LEU A 34 15.47 1.61 -11.14
C LEU A 34 16.85 1.59 -10.45
N PHE A 35 17.29 2.71 -9.88
CA PHE A 35 18.62 2.83 -9.29
C PHE A 35 18.83 1.80 -8.18
N GLN A 36 19.88 0.98 -8.23
CA GLN A 36 20.17 -0.06 -7.22
C GLN A 36 19.02 -1.04 -6.94
N LEU A 37 18.16 -1.32 -7.92
CA LEU A 37 16.96 -2.16 -7.72
C LEU A 37 17.30 -3.61 -7.29
N SER A 38 18.44 -4.13 -7.69
CA SER A 38 18.89 -5.49 -7.36
C SER A 38 19.68 -5.59 -6.05
N GLU A 39 20.01 -4.49 -5.37
CA GLU A 39 20.87 -4.56 -4.18
C GLU A 39 20.19 -5.22 -2.98
N ARG A 40 18.93 -4.84 -2.71
CA ARG A 40 18.12 -5.36 -1.59
C ARG A 40 17.94 -6.88 -1.66
N ALA A 41 18.14 -7.57 -0.53
CA ALA A 41 17.81 -8.98 -0.40
C ALA A 41 16.32 -9.26 -0.65
N MET A 42 16.03 -10.34 -1.37
CA MET A 42 14.66 -10.81 -1.57
C MET A 42 13.99 -11.06 -0.23
N HIS A 43 12.90 -10.33 0.00
CA HIS A 43 11.99 -10.63 1.10
C HIS A 43 11.35 -12.01 0.92
N HIS A 44 10.88 -12.60 2.02
CA HIS A 44 10.14 -13.87 2.02
C HIS A 44 9.09 -13.93 0.91
N ASP A 45 8.14 -12.98 0.90
CA ASP A 45 7.08 -12.91 -0.10
C ASP A 45 7.58 -12.57 -1.52
N GLU A 46 8.63 -11.74 -1.67
CA GLU A 46 9.19 -11.46 -3.00
C GLU A 46 9.79 -12.73 -3.61
N SER A 47 10.47 -13.54 -2.79
CA SER A 47 11.09 -14.80 -3.24
C SER A 47 10.05 -15.83 -3.66
N LEU A 48 8.91 -15.91 -2.95
CA LEU A 48 7.76 -16.73 -3.31
C LEU A 48 7.19 -16.31 -4.67
N HIS A 49 6.85 -15.03 -4.82
CA HIS A 49 6.30 -14.51 -6.08
C HIS A 49 7.27 -14.73 -7.24
N SER A 50 8.56 -14.46 -7.03
CA SER A 50 9.60 -14.62 -8.05
C SER A 50 9.76 -16.08 -8.43
N PHE A 51 9.83 -16.99 -7.47
CA PHE A 51 10.01 -18.42 -7.75
C PHE A 51 8.84 -19.01 -8.53
N TYR A 52 7.60 -18.74 -8.13
CA TYR A 52 6.43 -19.25 -8.87
C TYR A 52 6.26 -18.59 -10.25
N SER A 53 6.66 -17.33 -10.40
CA SER A 53 6.74 -16.68 -11.71
C SER A 53 7.78 -17.35 -12.61
N TRP A 54 8.93 -17.73 -12.04
CA TRP A 54 9.96 -18.47 -12.74
C TRP A 54 9.49 -19.89 -13.11
N GLN A 55 8.82 -20.61 -12.21
CA GLN A 55 8.22 -21.91 -12.54
C GLN A 55 7.26 -21.82 -13.73
N LEU A 56 6.41 -20.78 -13.75
CA LEU A 56 5.51 -20.54 -14.88
C LEU A 56 6.29 -20.25 -16.18
N ALA A 57 7.33 -19.41 -16.11
CA ALA A 57 8.19 -19.10 -17.26
C ALA A 57 8.95 -20.32 -17.80
N GLN A 58 9.30 -21.28 -16.93
CA GLN A 58 9.92 -22.56 -17.31
C GLN A 58 8.91 -23.61 -17.84
N GLY A 59 7.61 -23.30 -17.85
CA GLY A 59 6.58 -24.22 -18.32
C GLY A 59 6.10 -25.24 -17.28
N ASN A 60 6.49 -25.10 -16.01
CA ASN A 60 6.04 -25.97 -14.91
C ASN A 60 4.61 -25.63 -14.42
N GLY A 61 4.01 -24.57 -14.96
CA GLY A 61 2.66 -24.12 -14.62
C GLY A 61 2.58 -23.27 -13.35
N LEU A 62 1.38 -22.77 -13.06
CA LEU A 62 1.08 -21.98 -11.86
C LEU A 62 -0.32 -22.36 -11.35
N THR A 63 -0.41 -22.67 -10.06
CA THR A 63 -1.69 -22.85 -9.36
C THR A 63 -1.90 -21.70 -8.40
N HIS A 64 -3.06 -21.04 -8.51
CA HIS A 64 -3.41 -19.94 -7.62
C HIS A 64 -3.49 -20.42 -6.17
N ASN A 65 -2.85 -19.67 -5.27
CA ASN A 65 -2.89 -19.85 -3.83
C ASN A 65 -3.24 -18.50 -3.19
N PRO A 66 -4.36 -18.40 -2.45
CA PRO A 66 -4.82 -17.13 -1.88
C PRO A 66 -3.84 -16.50 -0.88
N MET A 67 -2.93 -17.29 -0.30
CA MET A 67 -1.85 -16.78 0.56
C MET A 67 -0.93 -15.81 -0.21
N MET A 68 -0.74 -16.04 -1.51
CA MET A 68 0.10 -15.21 -2.40
C MET A 68 -0.71 -14.13 -3.14
N HIS A 69 -1.99 -13.94 -2.76
CA HIS A 69 -2.95 -13.08 -3.44
C HIS A 69 -3.22 -13.50 -4.90
N GLY A 70 -3.75 -12.57 -5.69
CA GLY A 70 -4.18 -12.85 -7.05
C GLY A 70 -3.02 -13.14 -8.02
N PRO A 71 -3.27 -13.94 -9.07
CA PRO A 71 -2.23 -14.49 -9.93
C PRO A 71 -1.60 -13.48 -10.91
N LEU A 72 -2.24 -12.33 -11.13
CA LEU A 72 -1.83 -11.36 -12.17
C LEU A 72 -0.36 -10.94 -12.03
N GLN A 73 0.09 -10.71 -10.80
CA GLN A 73 1.48 -10.29 -10.56
C GLN A 73 2.49 -11.37 -10.96
N MET A 74 2.18 -12.65 -10.71
CA MET A 74 3.07 -13.75 -11.06
C MET A 74 3.10 -14.00 -12.57
N GLU A 75 1.94 -13.90 -13.23
CA GLU A 75 1.85 -14.01 -14.69
C GLU A 75 2.60 -12.89 -15.41
N LEU A 76 2.43 -11.65 -14.97
CA LEU A 76 3.15 -10.51 -15.54
C LEU A 76 4.67 -10.64 -15.32
N THR A 77 5.09 -11.08 -14.15
CA THR A 77 6.51 -11.31 -13.83
C THR A 77 7.08 -12.48 -14.62
N ALA A 78 6.33 -13.57 -14.81
CA ALA A 78 6.70 -14.68 -15.66
C ALA A 78 6.91 -14.24 -17.12
N GLY A 79 6.03 -13.37 -17.63
CA GLY A 79 6.20 -12.76 -18.95
C GLY A 79 7.48 -11.92 -19.06
N VAL A 80 7.85 -11.19 -18.00
CA VAL A 80 9.13 -10.46 -17.95
C VAL A 80 10.32 -11.42 -17.93
N PHE A 81 10.27 -12.49 -17.14
CA PHE A 81 11.33 -13.51 -17.12
C PHE A 81 11.49 -14.19 -18.47
N PHE A 82 10.39 -14.51 -19.16
CA PHE A 82 10.44 -15.07 -20.49
C PHE A 82 11.11 -14.13 -21.52
N LEU A 83 10.89 -12.82 -21.41
CA LEU A 83 11.43 -11.84 -22.37
C LEU A 83 12.85 -11.36 -22.05
N PHE A 84 13.21 -11.24 -20.77
CA PHE A 84 14.43 -10.56 -20.32
C PHE A 84 15.31 -11.41 -19.40
N GLY A 85 14.91 -12.64 -19.09
CA GLY A 85 15.58 -13.51 -18.13
C GLY A 85 15.18 -13.26 -16.67
N ASP A 86 15.40 -14.26 -15.82
CA ASP A 86 15.10 -14.20 -14.39
C ASP A 86 16.27 -13.67 -13.56
N SER A 87 16.02 -12.65 -12.75
CA SER A 87 16.98 -12.01 -11.86
C SER A 87 16.25 -11.20 -10.79
N ASP A 88 16.96 -10.80 -9.73
CA ASP A 88 16.38 -9.91 -8.72
C ASP A 88 15.88 -8.57 -9.32
N PHE A 89 16.54 -8.10 -10.37
CA PHE A 89 16.16 -6.87 -11.08
C PHE A 89 14.86 -7.05 -11.86
N THR A 90 14.79 -8.09 -12.69
CA THR A 90 13.63 -8.36 -13.54
C THR A 90 12.39 -8.75 -12.74
N ALA A 91 12.57 -9.40 -11.58
CA ALA A 91 11.50 -9.73 -10.64
C ALA A 91 10.75 -8.50 -10.12
N ARG A 92 11.44 -7.36 -10.01
CA ARG A 92 10.88 -6.10 -9.50
C ARG A 92 10.41 -5.14 -10.60
N LEU A 93 10.62 -5.48 -11.87
CA LEU A 93 10.45 -4.54 -12.99
C LEU A 93 9.00 -4.10 -13.21
N ILE A 94 8.02 -5.01 -13.10
CA ILE A 94 6.59 -4.67 -13.24
C ILE A 94 6.15 -3.64 -12.20
N TYR A 95 6.65 -3.73 -10.98
CA TYR A 95 6.34 -2.85 -9.87
C TYR A 95 6.96 -1.46 -10.06
N VAL A 96 8.17 -1.39 -10.63
CA VAL A 96 8.81 -0.15 -11.05
C VAL A 96 8.03 0.55 -12.15
N ILE A 97 7.58 -0.20 -13.17
CA ILE A 97 6.76 0.32 -14.26
C ILE A 97 5.45 0.88 -13.70
N ALA A 98 4.76 0.13 -12.83
CA ALA A 98 3.52 0.55 -12.20
C ALA A 98 3.71 1.80 -11.33
N GLY A 99 4.73 1.82 -10.47
CA GLY A 99 5.05 2.97 -9.61
C GLY A 99 5.43 4.22 -10.40
N SER A 100 6.11 4.07 -11.54
CA SER A 100 6.43 5.18 -12.44
C SER A 100 5.18 5.68 -13.16
N ALA A 101 4.35 4.78 -13.67
CA ALA A 101 3.07 5.10 -14.31
C ALA A 101 2.08 5.78 -13.35
N LEU A 102 2.13 5.46 -12.05
CA LEU A 102 1.31 6.12 -11.01
C LEU A 102 1.52 7.64 -11.02
N THR A 103 2.74 8.13 -11.27
CA THR A 103 3.07 9.56 -11.30
C THR A 103 2.52 10.30 -12.53
N LEU A 104 2.10 9.57 -13.57
CA LEU A 104 1.52 10.10 -14.80
C LEU A 104 0.00 10.27 -14.74
N ILE A 105 -0.68 9.55 -13.87
CA ILE A 105 -2.14 9.61 -13.73
C ILE A 105 -2.66 11.04 -13.46
N PRO A 106 -2.00 11.89 -12.64
CA PRO A 106 -2.44 13.26 -12.43
C PRO A 106 -2.52 14.08 -13.73
N LEU A 107 -1.64 13.83 -14.72
CA LEU A 107 -1.68 14.50 -16.03
C LEU A 107 -2.97 14.14 -16.80
N ILE A 108 -3.37 12.87 -16.76
CA ILE A 108 -4.59 12.38 -17.43
C ILE A 108 -5.83 13.08 -16.86
N PHE A 109 -5.88 13.25 -15.54
CA PHE A 109 -7.00 13.86 -14.84
C PHE A 109 -6.78 15.32 -14.43
N ARG A 110 -5.88 16.03 -15.13
CA ARG A 110 -5.53 17.44 -14.85
C ARG A 110 -6.74 18.38 -14.88
N GLU A 111 -7.80 18.03 -15.62
CA GLU A 111 -9.04 18.79 -15.67
C GLU A 111 -9.74 18.90 -14.29
N TRP A 112 -9.57 17.90 -13.42
CA TRP A 112 -10.17 17.86 -12.09
C TRP A 112 -9.22 18.37 -11.02
N LEU A 113 -7.94 18.00 -11.11
CA LEU A 113 -6.91 18.41 -10.15
C LEU A 113 -6.46 19.86 -10.35
N GLY A 114 -6.66 20.42 -11.54
CA GLY A 114 -6.03 21.65 -11.98
C GLY A 114 -4.56 21.42 -12.36
N ARG A 115 -4.00 22.33 -13.16
CA ARG A 115 -2.63 22.21 -13.68
C ARG A 115 -1.57 22.09 -12.57
N GLU A 116 -1.53 23.08 -11.68
CA GLU A 116 -0.58 23.10 -10.56
C GLU A 116 -0.84 21.96 -9.59
N GLY A 117 -2.11 21.59 -9.38
CA GLY A 117 -2.46 20.46 -8.52
C GLY A 117 -1.97 19.13 -9.07
N ALA A 118 -2.12 18.91 -10.38
CA ALA A 118 -1.64 17.71 -11.05
C ALA A 118 -0.11 17.59 -11.01
N ILE A 119 0.62 18.69 -11.22
CA ILE A 119 2.09 18.71 -11.12
C ILE A 119 2.54 18.41 -9.69
N ILE A 120 1.95 19.07 -8.68
CA ILE A 120 2.33 18.86 -7.27
C ILE A 120 1.99 17.42 -6.83
N THR A 121 0.82 16.89 -7.21
CA THR A 121 0.49 15.48 -6.94
C THR A 121 1.52 14.56 -7.59
N ALA A 122 1.92 14.79 -8.85
CA ALA A 122 2.92 13.96 -9.52
C ALA A 122 4.30 14.01 -8.83
N ILE A 123 4.75 15.20 -8.39
CA ILE A 123 5.97 15.36 -7.60
C ILE A 123 5.87 14.56 -6.30
N MET A 124 4.80 14.75 -5.52
CA MET A 124 4.62 14.06 -4.24
C MET A 124 4.56 12.53 -4.41
N LEU A 125 3.90 12.02 -5.45
CA LEU A 125 3.89 10.57 -5.76
C LEU A 125 5.27 10.04 -6.16
N SER A 126 6.10 10.87 -6.81
CA SER A 126 7.43 10.47 -7.24
C SER A 126 8.39 10.27 -6.07
N VAL A 127 8.26 11.09 -5.01
CA VAL A 127 9.18 11.14 -3.86
C VAL A 127 8.55 10.71 -2.52
N SER A 128 7.32 10.21 -2.48
CA SER A 128 6.69 9.69 -1.25
C SER A 128 7.48 8.47 -0.74
N PRO A 129 7.86 8.42 0.56
CA PRO A 129 8.68 7.32 1.07
C PRO A 129 8.00 5.97 0.92
N SER A 130 6.72 5.86 1.26
CA SER A 130 5.98 4.60 1.17
C SER A 130 5.81 4.15 -0.29
N LEU A 131 5.41 5.07 -1.18
CA LEU A 131 5.19 4.74 -2.59
C LEU A 131 6.49 4.43 -3.33
N LEU A 132 7.58 5.12 -3.01
CA LEU A 132 8.89 4.82 -3.59
C LEU A 132 9.37 3.45 -3.10
N TYR A 133 9.36 3.22 -1.79
CA TYR A 133 9.84 1.99 -1.17
C TYR A 133 9.11 0.76 -1.71
N PHE A 134 7.77 0.75 -1.71
CA PHE A 134 6.98 -0.41 -2.15
C PHE A 134 6.85 -0.53 -3.68
N SER A 135 7.27 0.47 -4.45
CA SER A 135 7.40 0.34 -5.92
C SER A 135 8.74 -0.24 -6.37
N ARG A 136 9.69 -0.41 -5.45
CA ARG A 136 10.99 -1.08 -5.65
C ARG A 136 10.98 -2.53 -5.13
N PHE A 137 9.80 -3.05 -4.86
CA PHE A 137 9.59 -4.31 -4.15
C PHE A 137 8.55 -5.13 -4.89
N ALA A 138 8.74 -6.44 -4.99
CA ALA A 138 7.83 -7.35 -5.71
C ALA A 138 6.53 -7.64 -4.93
N ARG A 139 5.76 -6.57 -4.67
CA ARG A 139 4.51 -6.54 -3.91
C ARG A 139 3.38 -5.91 -4.71
N ASN A 140 2.24 -6.58 -4.68
CA ASN A 140 1.00 -6.22 -5.38
C ASN A 140 0.37 -4.86 -4.97
N ASP A 141 0.75 -4.28 -3.83
CA ASP A 141 0.18 -3.01 -3.34
C ASP A 141 0.34 -1.83 -4.32
N ILE A 142 1.46 -1.73 -5.03
CA ILE A 142 1.67 -0.64 -6.00
C ILE A 142 0.79 -0.81 -7.26
N LEU A 143 0.52 -2.04 -7.67
CA LEU A 143 -0.43 -2.33 -8.76
C LEU A 143 -1.83 -1.91 -8.35
N MET A 144 -2.24 -2.26 -7.12
CA MET A 144 -3.51 -1.81 -6.54
C MET A 144 -3.62 -0.29 -6.45
N ALA A 145 -2.53 0.41 -6.10
CA ALA A 145 -2.50 1.88 -6.05
C ALA A 145 -2.81 2.50 -7.42
N VAL A 146 -2.21 1.98 -8.50
CA VAL A 146 -2.46 2.42 -9.88
C VAL A 146 -3.92 2.22 -10.25
N PHE A 147 -4.44 1.01 -10.09
CA PHE A 147 -5.82 0.70 -10.47
C PHE A 147 -6.82 1.51 -9.66
N THR A 148 -6.63 1.60 -8.34
CA THR A 148 -7.50 2.36 -7.44
C THR A 148 -7.51 3.84 -7.80
N PHE A 149 -6.35 4.46 -8.05
CA PHE A 149 -6.30 5.88 -8.41
C PHE A 149 -7.08 6.15 -9.70
N VAL A 150 -6.88 5.34 -10.75
CA VAL A 150 -7.61 5.52 -12.01
C VAL A 150 -9.12 5.27 -11.82
N ILE A 151 -9.50 4.22 -11.09
CA ILE A 151 -10.92 3.90 -10.83
C ILE A 151 -11.61 5.06 -10.11
N ILE A 152 -11.03 5.59 -9.03
CA ILE A 152 -11.58 6.72 -8.27
C ILE A 152 -11.77 7.95 -9.18
N MET A 153 -10.79 8.27 -9.99
CA MET A 153 -10.89 9.41 -10.91
C MET A 153 -11.93 9.17 -12.03
N LEU A 154 -12.05 7.95 -12.55
CA LEU A 154 -13.07 7.58 -13.53
C LEU A 154 -14.49 7.60 -12.94
N VAL A 155 -14.65 7.17 -11.69
CA VAL A 155 -15.93 7.24 -10.96
C VAL A 155 -16.36 8.70 -10.86
N TRP A 156 -15.47 9.59 -10.40
CA TRP A 156 -15.77 11.01 -10.35
C TRP A 156 -16.16 11.59 -11.70
N ASP A 157 -15.37 11.30 -12.73
CA ASP A 157 -15.60 11.77 -14.09
C ASP A 157 -16.96 11.23 -14.64
N TYR A 158 -17.33 9.98 -14.33
CA TYR A 158 -18.65 9.40 -14.61
C TYR A 158 -19.78 10.15 -13.90
N LEU A 159 -19.66 10.37 -12.59
CA LEU A 159 -20.68 11.10 -11.82
C LEU A 159 -20.91 12.51 -12.40
N LYS A 160 -19.86 13.18 -12.91
CA LYS A 160 -19.96 14.53 -13.47
C LYS A 160 -20.40 14.61 -14.93
N LYS A 161 -19.81 13.81 -15.82
CA LYS A 161 -20.12 13.93 -17.27
C LYS A 161 -21.06 12.83 -17.80
N GLY A 162 -21.27 11.73 -17.07
CA GLY A 162 -22.24 10.68 -17.45
C GLY A 162 -21.87 9.83 -18.66
N SER A 163 -20.59 9.81 -19.08
CA SER A 163 -20.16 8.99 -20.23
C SER A 163 -20.10 7.50 -19.87
N ASN A 164 -20.89 6.71 -20.60
CA ASN A 164 -20.95 5.25 -20.46
C ASN A 164 -19.62 4.55 -20.77
N ARG A 165 -18.73 5.19 -21.56
CA ARG A 165 -17.40 4.61 -21.88
C ARG A 165 -16.57 4.34 -20.62
N ARG A 166 -16.77 5.13 -19.56
CA ARG A 166 -16.05 4.97 -18.29
C ARG A 166 -16.45 3.70 -17.56
N LEU A 167 -17.68 3.24 -17.73
CA LEU A 167 -18.15 2.02 -17.10
C LEU A 167 -17.37 0.79 -17.61
N TYR A 168 -17.00 0.78 -18.90
CA TYR A 168 -16.14 -0.26 -19.47
C TYR A 168 -14.71 -0.20 -18.92
N TRP A 169 -14.11 1.01 -18.82
CA TRP A 169 -12.79 1.17 -18.21
C TRP A 169 -12.77 0.76 -16.74
N ILE A 170 -13.80 1.15 -15.98
CA ILE A 170 -13.96 0.75 -14.59
C ILE A 170 -14.09 -0.78 -14.51
N ALA A 171 -14.88 -1.43 -15.38
CA ALA A 171 -14.99 -2.89 -15.38
C ALA A 171 -13.64 -3.58 -15.62
N GLY A 172 -12.86 -3.15 -16.61
CA GLY A 172 -11.53 -3.71 -16.88
C GLY A 172 -10.56 -3.51 -15.71
N LEU A 173 -10.51 -2.31 -15.14
CA LEU A 173 -9.63 -2.02 -13.99
C LEU A 173 -10.07 -2.73 -12.72
N MET A 174 -11.38 -2.92 -12.52
CA MET A 174 -11.89 -3.74 -11.43
C MET A 174 -11.43 -5.19 -11.62
N ALA A 175 -11.54 -5.75 -12.84
CA ALA A 175 -11.05 -7.11 -13.10
C ALA A 175 -9.56 -7.26 -12.78
N LEU A 176 -8.72 -6.33 -13.24
CA LEU A 176 -7.29 -6.32 -12.91
C LEU A 176 -7.06 -6.22 -11.39
N SER A 177 -7.83 -5.40 -10.69
CA SER A 177 -7.75 -5.26 -9.23
C SER A 177 -8.09 -6.58 -8.52
N PHE A 178 -9.19 -7.24 -8.92
CA PHE A 178 -9.60 -8.55 -8.39
C PHE A 178 -8.57 -9.64 -8.69
N CYS A 179 -7.83 -9.56 -9.80
CA CYS A 179 -6.74 -10.49 -10.12
C CYS A 179 -5.43 -10.17 -9.39
N THR A 180 -5.36 -9.08 -8.63
CA THR A 180 -4.14 -8.58 -7.97
C THR A 180 -4.17 -8.78 -6.46
N LYS A 181 -5.23 -8.32 -5.80
CA LYS A 181 -5.33 -8.35 -4.33
C LYS A 181 -6.76 -8.22 -3.86
N GLU A 182 -7.06 -8.84 -2.73
CA GLU A 182 -8.38 -8.83 -2.08
C GLU A 182 -8.75 -7.47 -1.48
N SER A 183 -7.81 -6.53 -1.41
CA SER A 183 -8.14 -5.10 -1.22
C SER A 183 -9.10 -4.55 -2.29
N ALA A 184 -9.26 -5.21 -3.44
CA ALA A 184 -10.30 -4.90 -4.44
C ALA A 184 -11.72 -4.94 -3.85
N PHE A 185 -12.00 -5.83 -2.89
CA PHE A 185 -13.28 -5.86 -2.17
C PHE A 185 -13.50 -4.58 -1.36
N LEU A 186 -12.46 -4.10 -0.66
CA LEU A 186 -12.49 -2.86 0.11
C LEU A 186 -12.69 -1.64 -0.81
N VAL A 187 -11.99 -1.59 -1.94
CA VAL A 187 -12.14 -0.52 -2.95
C VAL A 187 -13.55 -0.50 -3.52
N THR A 188 -14.10 -1.66 -3.87
CA THR A 188 -15.48 -1.80 -4.38
C THR A 188 -16.50 -1.31 -3.35
N GLY A 189 -16.38 -1.78 -2.10
CA GLY A 189 -17.26 -1.40 -1.00
C GLY A 189 -17.20 0.10 -0.70
N MET A 190 -15.99 0.67 -0.65
CA MET A 190 -15.77 2.11 -0.43
C MET A 190 -16.45 2.96 -1.52
N ILE A 191 -16.27 2.62 -2.79
CA ILE A 191 -16.90 3.38 -3.89
C ILE A 191 -18.43 3.20 -3.84
N GLY A 192 -18.91 1.98 -3.62
CA GLY A 192 -20.33 1.69 -3.47
C GLY A 192 -20.97 2.49 -2.35
N LEU A 193 -20.36 2.53 -1.16
CA LEU A 193 -20.81 3.30 0.00
C LEU A 193 -20.87 4.80 -0.29
N TYR A 194 -19.86 5.36 -0.97
CA TYR A 194 -19.90 6.77 -1.40
C TYR A 194 -21.10 7.06 -2.31
N CYS A 195 -21.28 6.22 -3.33
CA CYS A 195 -22.36 6.38 -4.29
C CYS A 195 -23.74 6.24 -3.63
N ILE A 196 -23.91 5.28 -2.73
CA ILE A 196 -25.13 5.09 -1.95
C ILE A 196 -25.36 6.29 -1.03
N ALA A 197 -24.35 6.79 -0.32
CA ALA A 197 -24.48 7.96 0.56
C ALA A 197 -24.88 9.23 -0.23
N ILE A 198 -24.31 9.45 -1.41
CA ILE A 198 -24.74 10.54 -2.29
C ILE A 198 -26.18 10.37 -2.75
N TYR A 199 -26.57 9.16 -3.12
CA TYR A 199 -27.94 8.89 -3.54
C TYR A 199 -28.95 9.14 -2.40
N ILE A 200 -28.66 8.64 -1.19
CA ILE A 200 -29.50 8.85 0.00
C ILE A 200 -29.60 10.33 0.34
N THR A 201 -28.49 11.08 0.28
CA THR A 201 -28.51 12.53 0.53
C THR A 201 -29.31 13.28 -0.53
N GLN A 202 -29.23 12.89 -1.81
CA GLN A 202 -30.05 13.46 -2.88
C GLN A 202 -31.54 13.23 -2.63
N ILE A 203 -31.94 12.01 -2.25
CA ILE A 203 -33.33 11.71 -1.87
C ILE A 203 -33.73 12.57 -0.67
N GLY A 204 -32.90 12.64 0.38
CA GLY A 204 -33.19 13.47 1.55
C GLY A 204 -33.43 14.93 1.20
N PHE A 205 -32.62 15.50 0.30
CA PHE A 205 -32.85 16.86 -0.20
C PHE A 205 -34.14 17.02 -1.00
N GLN A 206 -34.56 15.98 -1.74
CA GLN A 206 -35.84 15.96 -2.46
C GLN A 206 -37.04 15.77 -1.53
N SER A 207 -36.87 15.06 -0.41
CA SER A 207 -37.92 14.85 0.59
C SER A 207 -38.10 16.02 1.55
N LEU A 208 -37.08 16.88 1.75
CA LEU A 208 -37.12 18.02 2.67
C LEU A 208 -38.35 18.94 2.49
N PRO A 209 -38.78 19.31 1.26
CA PRO A 209 -39.98 20.13 1.06
C PRO A 209 -41.28 19.46 1.51
N LEU A 210 -41.30 18.14 1.64
CA LEU A 210 -42.45 17.36 2.11
C LEU A 210 -42.50 17.22 3.63
N ILE A 211 -41.47 17.73 4.33
CA ILE A 211 -41.28 17.57 5.77
C ILE A 211 -41.32 18.95 6.43
N ASN A 212 -42.27 19.17 7.32
CA ASN A 212 -42.32 20.36 8.16
C ASN A 212 -41.63 20.09 9.50
N LEU A 213 -40.34 20.45 9.58
CA LEU A 213 -39.49 20.24 10.77
C LEU A 213 -40.01 20.92 12.05
N ARG A 214 -40.98 21.85 11.97
CA ARG A 214 -41.56 22.53 13.13
C ARG A 214 -42.80 21.84 13.69
N THR A 215 -43.52 21.10 12.84
CA THR A 215 -44.84 20.52 13.19
C THR A 215 -44.87 19.01 13.14
N ASP A 216 -44.03 18.41 12.29
CA ASP A 216 -44.05 16.97 12.06
C ASP A 216 -43.29 16.23 13.16
N SER A 217 -43.89 15.15 13.67
CA SER A 217 -43.25 14.28 14.65
C SER A 217 -42.17 13.41 14.00
N TYR A 218 -41.17 12.96 14.78
CA TYR A 218 -40.09 12.09 14.29
C TYR A 218 -40.57 10.86 13.50
N PRO A 219 -41.66 10.15 13.89
CA PRO A 219 -42.20 9.04 13.09
C PRO A 219 -42.72 9.46 11.71
N VAL A 220 -43.33 10.65 11.60
CA VAL A 220 -43.82 11.18 10.30
C VAL A 220 -42.64 11.52 9.41
N ILE A 221 -41.62 12.19 9.94
CA ILE A 221 -40.37 12.50 9.22
C ILE A 221 -39.73 11.21 8.68
N TYR A 222 -39.60 10.19 9.53
CA TYR A 222 -39.05 8.90 9.15
C TYR A 222 -39.90 8.21 8.06
N LYS A 223 -41.23 8.23 8.19
CA LYS A 223 -42.14 7.64 7.20
C LYS A 223 -42.06 8.34 5.84
N THR A 224 -42.00 9.67 5.81
CA THR A 224 -41.88 10.45 4.56
C THR A 224 -40.55 10.17 3.86
N PHE A 225 -39.46 10.15 4.63
CA PHE A 225 -38.13 9.86 4.09
C PHE A 225 -38.02 8.41 3.58
N SER A 226 -38.42 7.42 4.40
CA SER A 226 -38.41 6.01 4.00
C SER A 226 -39.36 5.73 2.83
N GLY A 227 -40.52 6.37 2.79
CA GLY A 227 -41.45 6.34 1.65
C GLY A 227 -40.79 6.84 0.37
N SER A 228 -40.06 7.96 0.43
CA SER A 228 -39.33 8.51 -0.74
C SER A 228 -38.26 7.54 -1.28
N ILE A 229 -37.57 6.81 -0.39
CA ILE A 229 -36.62 5.76 -0.80
C ILE A 229 -37.35 4.62 -1.51
N VAL A 230 -38.45 4.13 -0.92
CA VAL A 230 -39.26 3.05 -1.50
C VAL A 230 -39.84 3.45 -2.85
N ASP A 231 -40.36 4.67 -2.98
CA ASP A 231 -40.92 5.18 -4.23
C ASP A 231 -39.86 5.32 -5.31
N SER A 232 -38.65 5.78 -4.95
CA SER A 232 -37.51 5.83 -5.89
C SER A 232 -37.09 4.43 -6.36
N ILE A 233 -37.10 3.42 -5.48
CA ILE A 233 -36.81 2.02 -5.86
C ILE A 233 -37.94 1.47 -6.76
N ARG A 234 -39.20 1.77 -6.46
CA ARG A 234 -40.38 1.35 -7.23
C ARG A 234 -40.45 1.98 -8.62
N ALA A 235 -39.93 3.21 -8.78
CA ALA A 235 -39.80 3.87 -10.08
C ALA A 235 -38.86 3.12 -11.05
N GLY A 236 -38.12 2.13 -10.55
CA GLY A 236 -37.31 1.22 -11.34
C GLY A 236 -35.83 1.61 -11.37
N ILE A 237 -34.99 0.63 -11.69
CA ILE A 237 -33.53 0.74 -11.60
C ILE A 237 -32.84 1.01 -12.93
N SER A 238 -33.57 1.44 -13.96
CA SER A 238 -32.99 1.73 -15.28
C SER A 238 -31.97 2.87 -15.19
N ILE A 239 -30.87 2.77 -15.94
CA ILE A 239 -29.86 3.83 -16.06
C ILE A 239 -30.45 5.19 -16.48
N THR A 240 -31.61 5.19 -17.16
CA THR A 240 -32.30 6.40 -17.61
C THR A 240 -33.16 7.06 -16.53
N THR A 241 -33.59 6.31 -15.51
CA THR A 241 -34.52 6.80 -14.48
C THR A 241 -33.80 7.23 -13.21
N ILE A 242 -32.75 6.50 -12.83
CA ILE A 242 -32.06 6.72 -11.55
C ILE A 242 -30.92 7.75 -11.65
N PRO A 243 -30.59 8.43 -10.54
CA PRO A 243 -29.40 9.28 -10.47
C PRO A 243 -28.12 8.51 -10.78
N ARG A 244 -27.11 9.22 -11.32
CA ARG A 244 -25.82 8.62 -11.68
C ARG A 244 -25.10 7.93 -10.51
N SER A 245 -25.27 8.44 -9.29
CA SER A 245 -24.74 7.82 -8.06
C SER A 245 -25.35 6.44 -7.82
N ALA A 246 -26.68 6.33 -7.86
CA ALA A 246 -27.37 5.04 -7.76
C ALA A 246 -26.99 4.11 -8.92
N SER A 247 -26.93 4.63 -10.14
CA SER A 247 -26.50 3.88 -11.32
C SER A 247 -25.09 3.29 -11.17
N MET A 248 -24.13 4.07 -10.65
CA MET A 248 -22.78 3.58 -10.38
C MET A 248 -22.77 2.48 -9.30
N ALA A 249 -23.53 2.66 -8.22
CA ALA A 249 -23.62 1.65 -7.15
C ALA A 249 -24.21 0.33 -7.67
N ILE A 250 -25.33 0.40 -8.40
CA ILE A 250 -25.97 -0.78 -9.00
C ILE A 250 -25.04 -1.44 -10.01
N PHE A 251 -24.30 -0.66 -10.81
CA PHE A 251 -23.32 -1.20 -11.74
C PHE A 251 -22.22 -2.00 -11.02
N LEU A 252 -21.63 -1.45 -9.95
CA LEU A 252 -20.58 -2.15 -9.18
C LEU A 252 -21.10 -3.43 -8.52
N ILE A 253 -22.29 -3.35 -7.91
CA ILE A 253 -22.96 -4.51 -7.32
C ILE A 253 -23.20 -5.55 -8.40
N ALA A 254 -23.91 -5.21 -9.47
CA ALA A 254 -24.26 -6.14 -10.53
C ALA A 254 -23.04 -6.72 -11.24
N LEU A 255 -21.92 -6.00 -11.33
CA LEU A 255 -20.69 -6.50 -11.96
C LEU A 255 -19.92 -7.47 -11.06
N THR A 256 -19.83 -7.17 -9.76
CA THR A 256 -18.91 -7.89 -8.85
C THR A 256 -19.62 -8.89 -7.94
N LEU A 257 -20.96 -8.90 -7.87
CA LEU A 257 -21.75 -9.72 -6.95
C LEU A 257 -21.29 -11.19 -6.85
N PRO A 258 -20.99 -11.90 -7.95
CA PRO A 258 -20.56 -13.30 -7.84
C PRO A 258 -19.17 -13.47 -7.18
N GLN A 259 -18.30 -12.45 -7.20
CA GLN A 259 -17.00 -12.47 -6.50
C GLN A 259 -17.16 -12.43 -4.98
N TRP A 260 -18.33 -12.02 -4.47
CA TRP A 260 -18.62 -11.96 -3.04
C TRP A 260 -19.20 -13.27 -2.49
N ALA A 261 -19.21 -14.36 -3.28
CA ALA A 261 -19.87 -15.61 -2.91
C ALA A 261 -19.41 -16.17 -1.55
N ALA A 262 -18.11 -16.10 -1.24
CA ALA A 262 -17.57 -16.60 0.02
C ALA A 262 -18.08 -15.87 1.27
N VAL A 263 -18.65 -14.65 1.16
CA VAL A 263 -19.30 -13.96 2.30
C VAL A 263 -20.46 -14.77 2.85
N THR A 264 -21.11 -15.60 2.02
CA THR A 264 -22.15 -16.52 2.50
C THR A 264 -21.63 -17.47 3.57
N GLY A 265 -20.33 -17.75 3.61
CA GLY A 265 -19.71 -18.55 4.66
C GLY A 265 -19.78 -17.95 6.05
N ILE A 266 -19.92 -16.62 6.20
CA ILE A 266 -20.05 -15.96 7.52
C ILE A 266 -21.29 -16.48 8.27
N ILE A 267 -22.34 -16.87 7.53
CA ILE A 267 -23.58 -17.35 8.16
C ILE A 267 -23.43 -18.74 8.77
N GLN A 268 -22.37 -19.49 8.45
CA GLN A 268 -22.17 -20.87 8.93
C GLN A 268 -22.09 -20.95 10.47
N HIS A 269 -21.61 -19.88 11.12
CA HIS A 269 -21.51 -19.77 12.58
C HIS A 269 -22.76 -19.16 13.25
N THR A 270 -23.78 -18.81 12.47
CA THR A 270 -25.02 -18.24 13.02
C THR A 270 -25.91 -19.34 13.60
N PHE A 271 -26.77 -18.99 14.55
CA PHE A 271 -27.75 -19.91 15.15
C PHE A 271 -28.58 -20.68 14.11
N LEU A 272 -28.84 -20.07 12.95
CA LEU A 272 -29.63 -20.66 11.87
C LEU A 272 -28.93 -21.82 11.14
N PHE A 273 -27.59 -21.85 11.09
CA PHE A 273 -26.84 -22.82 10.28
C PHE A 273 -25.82 -23.64 11.08
N ASN A 274 -25.49 -23.24 12.32
CA ASN A 274 -24.50 -23.94 13.14
C ASN A 274 -24.87 -25.42 13.38
N TRP A 275 -26.17 -25.73 13.51
CA TRP A 275 -26.66 -27.10 13.71
C TRP A 275 -26.53 -28.01 12.47
N THR A 276 -26.28 -27.44 11.28
CA THR A 276 -26.20 -28.19 10.02
C THR A 276 -24.85 -28.87 9.82
N ASN A 277 -23.82 -28.52 10.60
CA ASN A 277 -22.42 -28.94 10.41
C ASN A 277 -21.88 -28.69 8.98
N LEU A 278 -22.47 -27.75 8.25
CA LEU A 278 -22.01 -27.37 6.92
C LEU A 278 -20.84 -26.39 7.01
N ILE A 279 -19.71 -26.76 6.38
CA ILE A 279 -18.50 -25.93 6.34
C ILE A 279 -18.40 -25.29 4.96
N LEU A 280 -18.71 -23.99 4.89
CA LEU A 280 -18.65 -23.18 3.68
C LEU A 280 -17.28 -22.51 3.51
N VAL A 281 -16.65 -22.15 4.63
CA VAL A 281 -15.33 -21.55 4.72
C VAL A 281 -14.55 -22.35 5.75
N GLY A 282 -13.68 -23.26 5.28
CA GLY A 282 -12.92 -24.17 6.12
C GLY A 282 -11.59 -23.58 6.62
N GLU A 283 -11.18 -23.99 7.81
CA GLU A 283 -9.94 -23.55 8.48
C GLU A 283 -8.76 -24.50 8.29
N VAL A 284 -9.02 -25.74 7.85
CA VAL A 284 -8.01 -26.81 7.73
C VAL A 284 -7.89 -27.28 6.28
N GLY A 285 -6.66 -27.59 5.85
CA GLY A 285 -6.36 -28.02 4.48
C GLY A 285 -6.36 -26.84 3.52
N ASN A 286 -7.27 -26.84 2.54
CA ASN A 286 -7.46 -25.71 1.63
C ASN A 286 -8.25 -24.60 2.33
N ILE A 287 -7.54 -23.79 3.13
CA ILE A 287 -8.12 -22.69 3.90
C ILE A 287 -8.98 -21.81 3.00
N GLY A 288 -10.19 -21.50 3.46
CA GLY A 288 -11.16 -20.68 2.75
C GLY A 288 -12.11 -21.46 1.82
N MET A 289 -11.90 -22.76 1.57
CA MET A 289 -12.74 -23.57 0.71
C MET A 289 -13.90 -24.25 1.46
N PRO A 290 -15.01 -24.58 0.76
CA PRO A 290 -16.09 -25.37 1.31
C PRO A 290 -15.72 -26.86 1.35
N VAL A 291 -16.18 -27.57 2.39
CA VAL A 291 -15.86 -28.98 2.65
C VAL A 291 -17.15 -29.81 2.72
N GLY A 292 -17.09 -31.06 2.27
CA GLY A 292 -18.22 -32.00 2.32
C GLY A 292 -19.49 -31.45 1.64
N GLY A 293 -20.62 -31.51 2.35
CA GLY A 293 -21.91 -30.97 1.89
C GLY A 293 -21.92 -29.45 1.66
N GLY A 294 -20.98 -28.71 2.26
CA GLY A 294 -20.83 -27.27 2.04
C GLY A 294 -20.53 -26.92 0.58
N LYS A 295 -19.92 -27.83 -0.18
CA LYS A 295 -19.63 -27.63 -1.62
C LYS A 295 -20.91 -27.43 -2.44
N VAL A 296 -21.99 -28.15 -2.11
CA VAL A 296 -23.27 -28.03 -2.82
C VAL A 296 -23.90 -26.66 -2.54
N ILE A 297 -23.92 -26.25 -1.28
CA ILE A 297 -24.45 -24.94 -0.88
C ILE A 297 -23.62 -23.81 -1.49
N ALA A 298 -22.29 -23.94 -1.51
CA ALA A 298 -21.40 -22.99 -2.14
C ALA A 298 -21.67 -22.83 -3.65
N PHE A 299 -21.87 -23.95 -4.36
CA PHE A 299 -22.24 -23.93 -5.77
C PHE A 299 -23.61 -23.26 -6.01
N LEU A 300 -24.61 -23.59 -5.19
CA LEU A 300 -25.94 -22.98 -5.28
C LEU A 300 -25.89 -21.48 -4.98
N ALA A 301 -25.20 -21.06 -3.92
CA ALA A 301 -25.02 -19.66 -3.56
C ALA A 301 -24.35 -18.88 -4.70
N THR A 302 -23.26 -19.41 -5.25
CA THR A 302 -22.55 -18.81 -6.39
C THR A 302 -23.47 -18.68 -7.61
N SER A 303 -24.21 -19.73 -7.94
CA SER A 303 -25.16 -19.74 -9.07
C SER A 303 -26.28 -18.72 -8.90
N ILE A 304 -26.84 -18.61 -7.69
CA ILE A 304 -27.85 -17.60 -7.34
C ILE A 304 -27.28 -16.19 -7.50
N LEU A 305 -26.06 -15.94 -7.04
CA LEU A 305 -25.42 -14.62 -7.17
C LEU A 305 -25.14 -14.25 -8.63
N PHE A 306 -24.77 -15.21 -9.49
CA PHE A 306 -24.70 -14.99 -10.93
C PHE A 306 -26.07 -14.66 -11.54
N GLY A 307 -27.13 -15.38 -11.15
CA GLY A 307 -28.49 -15.10 -11.59
C GLY A 307 -28.98 -13.71 -11.17
N LEU A 308 -28.74 -13.31 -9.91
CA LEU A 308 -29.07 -11.99 -9.38
C LEU A 308 -28.26 -10.88 -10.06
N SER A 309 -26.97 -11.11 -10.29
CA SER A 309 -26.08 -10.22 -11.04
C SER A 309 -26.63 -9.95 -12.45
N ALA A 310 -27.01 -11.00 -13.18
CA ALA A 310 -27.62 -10.89 -14.51
C ALA A 310 -28.99 -10.21 -14.49
N TYR A 311 -29.83 -10.54 -13.50
CA TYR A 311 -31.14 -9.90 -13.34
C TYR A 311 -31.03 -8.40 -13.07
N LEU A 312 -30.15 -7.99 -12.15
CA LEU A 312 -29.88 -6.58 -11.86
C LEU A 312 -29.32 -5.87 -13.09
N GLY A 313 -28.36 -6.50 -13.78
CA GLY A 313 -27.78 -5.98 -15.02
C GLY A 313 -28.80 -5.77 -16.14
N TYR A 314 -29.70 -6.75 -16.32
CA TYR A 314 -30.80 -6.69 -17.29
C TYR A 314 -31.77 -5.54 -16.99
N LYS A 315 -32.21 -5.43 -15.72
CA LYS A 315 -33.14 -4.38 -15.27
C LYS A 315 -32.50 -2.99 -15.28
N TRP A 316 -31.19 -2.88 -15.09
CA TRP A 316 -30.46 -1.61 -15.09
C TRP A 316 -30.11 -1.11 -16.50
N CYS A 317 -29.32 -1.88 -17.25
CA CYS A 317 -28.97 -1.59 -18.64
C CYS A 317 -28.25 -2.79 -19.28
N TRP A 318 -29.01 -3.71 -19.89
CA TRP A 318 -28.45 -4.94 -20.48
C TRP A 318 -27.24 -4.68 -21.39
N ARG A 319 -27.38 -3.78 -22.37
CA ARG A 319 -26.34 -3.49 -23.39
C ARG A 319 -24.98 -3.09 -22.80
N ILE A 320 -24.98 -2.33 -21.71
CA ILE A 320 -23.75 -1.91 -21.06
C ILE A 320 -23.25 -3.03 -20.15
N TRP A 321 -24.16 -3.58 -19.33
CA TRP A 321 -23.82 -4.58 -18.33
C TRP A 321 -23.18 -5.82 -18.95
N TRP A 322 -23.79 -6.48 -19.95
CA TRP A 322 -23.24 -7.74 -20.47
C TRP A 322 -21.85 -7.56 -21.11
N ARG A 323 -21.59 -6.41 -21.74
CA ARG A 323 -20.28 -6.08 -22.31
C ARG A 323 -19.22 -5.84 -21.24
N SER A 324 -19.60 -5.12 -20.17
CA SER A 324 -18.74 -4.92 -19.00
C SER A 324 -18.45 -6.22 -18.27
N THR A 325 -19.45 -7.08 -18.11
CA THR A 325 -19.32 -8.40 -17.50
C THR A 325 -18.43 -9.31 -18.34
N LEU A 326 -18.62 -9.33 -19.66
CA LEU A 326 -17.74 -10.08 -20.58
C LEU A 326 -16.30 -9.59 -20.47
N LEU A 327 -16.07 -8.28 -20.49
CA LEU A 327 -14.72 -7.70 -20.32
C LEU A 327 -14.11 -8.09 -18.97
N PHE A 328 -14.88 -7.98 -17.88
CA PHE A 328 -14.42 -8.29 -16.54
C PHE A 328 -14.04 -9.76 -16.42
N TYR A 329 -14.96 -10.67 -16.77
CA TYR A 329 -14.75 -12.10 -16.62
C TYR A 329 -13.79 -12.67 -17.66
N ALA A 330 -13.61 -12.06 -18.83
CA ALA A 330 -12.56 -12.47 -19.76
C ALA A 330 -11.16 -12.25 -19.18
N ILE A 331 -10.89 -11.07 -18.62
CA ILE A 331 -9.62 -10.77 -17.94
C ILE A 331 -9.46 -11.68 -16.73
N TRP A 332 -10.50 -11.76 -15.89
CA TRP A 332 -10.48 -12.53 -14.66
C TRP A 332 -10.28 -14.04 -14.90
N LEU A 333 -10.99 -14.62 -15.88
CA LEU A 333 -10.84 -16.04 -16.21
C LEU A 333 -9.44 -16.32 -16.76
N THR A 334 -8.92 -15.44 -17.62
CA THR A 334 -7.57 -15.62 -18.18
C THR A 334 -6.52 -15.69 -17.07
N ALA A 335 -6.57 -14.76 -16.11
CA ALA A 335 -5.61 -14.72 -15.00
C ALA A 335 -5.83 -15.84 -13.97
N TYR A 336 -7.07 -16.08 -13.52
CA TYR A 336 -7.30 -17.10 -12.49
C TYR A 336 -7.10 -18.53 -12.98
N THR A 337 -7.23 -18.78 -14.27
CA THR A 337 -7.00 -20.10 -14.86
C THR A 337 -5.59 -20.29 -15.40
N THR A 338 -4.66 -19.34 -15.17
CA THR A 338 -3.31 -19.37 -15.70
C THR A 338 -3.32 -19.57 -17.22
N PHE A 339 -3.96 -18.66 -17.96
CA PHE A 339 -4.19 -18.77 -19.39
C PHE A 339 -4.89 -20.09 -19.80
N PHE A 340 -5.93 -20.48 -19.06
CA PHE A 340 -6.75 -21.69 -19.28
C PHE A 340 -6.04 -23.03 -19.06
N THR A 341 -4.83 -23.03 -18.47
CA THR A 341 -4.12 -24.28 -18.13
C THR A 341 -4.66 -24.94 -16.85
N ASN A 342 -5.30 -24.17 -15.96
CA ASN A 342 -5.87 -24.64 -14.68
C ASN A 342 -7.32 -24.16 -14.49
N ILE A 343 -8.24 -24.61 -15.34
CA ILE A 343 -9.64 -24.11 -15.35
C ILE A 343 -10.38 -24.43 -14.05
N GLY A 344 -10.39 -25.71 -13.63
CA GLY A 344 -11.17 -26.15 -12.47
C GLY A 344 -10.67 -25.58 -11.15
N GLY A 345 -9.36 -25.64 -10.91
CA GLY A 345 -8.73 -25.09 -9.72
C GLY A 345 -8.74 -23.56 -9.71
N GLY A 346 -8.51 -22.93 -10.86
CA GLY A 346 -8.50 -21.48 -11.02
C GLY A 346 -9.85 -20.82 -10.73
N ILE A 347 -10.93 -21.31 -11.35
CA ILE A 347 -12.28 -20.73 -11.17
C ILE A 347 -12.76 -20.88 -9.72
N SER A 348 -12.60 -22.08 -9.14
CA SER A 348 -13.04 -22.34 -7.76
C SER A 348 -12.23 -21.55 -6.73
N SER A 349 -10.91 -21.46 -6.92
CA SER A 349 -10.06 -20.68 -6.03
C SER A 349 -10.29 -19.18 -6.15
N GLY A 350 -10.55 -18.65 -7.35
CA GLY A 350 -10.86 -17.24 -7.53
C GLY A 350 -12.22 -16.83 -6.97
N LEU A 351 -13.30 -17.55 -7.32
CA LEU A 351 -14.66 -17.16 -6.91
C LEU A 351 -14.92 -17.37 -5.41
N TRP A 352 -14.24 -18.37 -4.82
CA TRP A 352 -14.50 -18.77 -3.44
C TRP A 352 -13.27 -18.63 -2.55
N GLN A 353 -12.18 -19.32 -2.87
CA GLN A 353 -11.04 -19.43 -1.96
C GLN A 353 -10.35 -18.09 -1.68
N SER A 354 -10.24 -17.19 -2.67
CA SER A 354 -9.59 -15.88 -2.50
C SER A 354 -10.24 -15.12 -1.34
N LEU A 355 -11.53 -14.78 -1.44
CA LEU A 355 -12.22 -14.10 -0.34
C LEU A 355 -12.38 -14.99 0.89
N GLY A 356 -12.68 -16.28 0.72
CA GLY A 356 -12.87 -17.23 1.82
C GLY A 356 -11.64 -17.34 2.72
N TYR A 357 -10.43 -17.34 2.14
CA TYR A 357 -9.17 -17.36 2.87
C TYR A 357 -9.04 -16.14 3.77
N TRP A 358 -9.30 -14.94 3.23
CA TRP A 358 -9.17 -13.71 4.00
C TRP A 358 -10.28 -13.55 5.05
N ILE A 359 -11.45 -14.17 4.86
CA ILE A 359 -12.48 -14.27 5.91
C ILE A 359 -11.94 -15.07 7.10
N VAL A 360 -11.28 -16.22 6.87
CA VAL A 360 -10.64 -16.99 7.95
C VAL A 360 -9.51 -16.18 8.59
N GLN A 361 -8.64 -15.58 7.79
CA GLN A 361 -7.48 -14.84 8.29
C GLN A 361 -7.85 -13.57 9.08
N GLN A 362 -9.10 -13.08 9.00
CA GLN A 362 -9.53 -11.98 9.88
C GLN A 362 -9.43 -12.34 11.37
N GLY A 363 -9.65 -13.61 11.74
CA GLY A 363 -9.60 -14.07 13.13
C GLY A 363 -8.17 -14.23 13.69
N GLU A 364 -7.19 -14.48 12.82
CA GLU A 364 -5.79 -14.69 13.19
C GLU A 364 -5.03 -13.38 13.47
N ALA A 365 -5.53 -12.25 12.96
CA ALA A 365 -4.93 -10.93 13.12
C ALA A 365 -3.41 -10.91 12.89
N ARG A 366 -2.97 -11.29 11.69
CA ARG A 366 -1.53 -11.38 11.33
C ARG A 366 -0.74 -10.14 11.77
N GLY A 367 0.32 -10.39 12.53
CA GLY A 367 1.18 -9.37 13.11
C GLY A 367 0.61 -8.69 14.35
N ASP A 368 -0.67 -8.84 14.70
CA ASP A 368 -1.33 -8.31 15.91
C ASP A 368 -0.88 -6.90 16.31
N GLN A 369 -0.95 -5.98 15.34
CA GLN A 369 -0.52 -4.60 15.53
C GLN A 369 -1.60 -3.78 16.25
N PRO A 370 -1.21 -2.80 17.09
CA PRO A 370 -2.14 -1.96 17.83
C PRO A 370 -3.04 -1.13 16.90
N PHE A 371 -4.23 -0.75 17.38
CA PHE A 371 -5.18 0.05 16.59
C PHE A 371 -4.60 1.41 16.14
N PHE A 372 -3.64 1.96 16.88
CA PHE A 372 -2.97 3.23 16.56
C PHE A 372 -1.75 3.05 15.64
N TYR A 373 -1.48 1.85 15.10
CA TYR A 373 -0.31 1.57 14.26
C TYR A 373 -0.14 2.58 13.11
N TYR A 374 -1.20 2.85 12.35
CA TYR A 374 -1.14 3.82 11.25
C TYR A 374 -1.01 5.27 11.73
N LEU A 375 -1.37 5.58 12.98
CA LEU A 375 -1.13 6.89 13.59
C LEU A 375 0.34 7.09 13.99
N ILE A 376 1.16 6.04 14.05
CA ILE A 376 2.61 6.12 14.31
C ILE A 376 3.40 6.11 13.00
N ILE A 377 3.11 5.17 12.10
CA ILE A 377 3.89 5.03 10.86
C ILE A 377 3.63 6.20 9.88
N THR A 378 2.39 6.69 9.78
CA THR A 378 2.04 7.79 8.85
C THR A 378 2.81 9.09 9.16
N PRO A 379 2.86 9.63 10.39
CA PRO A 379 3.67 10.83 10.65
C PRO A 379 5.18 10.57 10.57
N THR A 380 5.64 9.31 10.64
CA THR A 380 7.07 8.98 10.48
C THR A 380 7.52 9.13 9.02
N TYR A 381 6.67 8.74 8.06
CA TYR A 381 7.03 8.69 6.64
C TYR A 381 6.27 9.70 5.77
N GLU A 382 4.98 9.90 6.03
CA GLU A 382 4.05 10.64 5.16
C GLU A 382 3.54 11.92 5.83
N TYR A 383 4.40 12.60 6.59
CA TYR A 383 4.05 13.81 7.35
C TYR A 383 3.60 14.98 6.47
N LEU A 384 4.20 15.16 5.28
CA LEU A 384 3.76 16.20 4.34
C LEU A 384 2.29 15.97 3.94
N PRO A 385 1.93 14.86 3.26
CA PRO A 385 0.55 14.62 2.86
C PRO A 385 -0.40 14.47 4.06
N LEU A 386 0.05 13.97 5.22
CA LEU A 386 -0.77 13.93 6.43
C LEU A 386 -1.22 15.33 6.86
N ILE A 387 -0.27 16.25 7.08
CA ILE A 387 -0.57 17.62 7.53
C ILE A 387 -1.41 18.36 6.48
N THR A 388 -1.04 18.27 5.20
CA THR A 388 -1.73 19.02 4.15
C THR A 388 -3.10 18.45 3.83
N SER A 389 -3.33 17.13 3.94
CA SER A 389 -4.64 16.51 3.72
C SER A 389 -5.67 16.89 4.79
N VAL A 390 -5.25 16.99 6.06
CA VAL A 390 -6.13 17.47 7.16
C VAL A 390 -6.55 18.92 6.93
N LEU A 391 -5.60 19.79 6.55
CA LEU A 391 -5.89 21.18 6.18
C LEU A 391 -6.80 21.26 4.95
N ALA A 392 -6.54 20.43 3.93
CA ALA A 392 -7.31 20.37 2.69
C ALA A 392 -8.75 19.90 2.92
N ALA A 393 -8.96 18.84 3.70
CA ALA A 393 -10.29 18.34 4.03
C ALA A 393 -11.13 19.43 4.71
N THR A 394 -10.55 20.08 5.73
CA THR A 394 -11.19 21.20 6.44
C THR A 394 -11.52 22.36 5.49
N TYR A 395 -10.58 22.71 4.60
CA TYR A 395 -10.75 23.77 3.62
C TYR A 395 -11.89 23.47 2.63
N TYR A 396 -11.94 22.26 2.06
CA TYR A 396 -12.92 21.90 1.04
C TYR A 396 -14.31 21.64 1.60
N ILE A 397 -14.43 21.11 2.82
CA ILE A 397 -15.71 20.99 3.54
C ILE A 397 -16.30 22.39 3.76
N ARG A 398 -15.52 23.34 4.29
CA ARG A 398 -15.96 24.73 4.50
C ARG A 398 -16.34 25.43 3.20
N ARG A 399 -15.62 25.16 2.11
CA ARG A 399 -15.90 25.73 0.78
C ARG A 399 -16.99 24.98 0.01
N LYS A 400 -17.52 23.88 0.55
CA LYS A 400 -18.49 22.99 -0.13
C LYS A 400 -18.03 22.55 -1.52
N ASN A 401 -16.72 22.37 -1.72
CA ASN A 401 -16.17 21.92 -3.00
C ASN A 401 -16.46 20.43 -3.17
N LYS A 402 -17.31 20.08 -4.13
CA LYS A 402 -17.76 18.70 -4.32
C LYS A 402 -16.60 17.72 -4.60
N PHE A 403 -15.59 18.12 -5.38
CA PHE A 403 -14.46 17.25 -5.72
C PHE A 403 -13.49 17.10 -4.54
N GLY A 404 -13.19 18.19 -3.84
CA GLY A 404 -12.37 18.12 -2.63
C GLY A 404 -13.02 17.29 -1.52
N ILE A 405 -14.35 17.35 -1.37
CA ILE A 405 -15.10 16.49 -0.43
C ILE A 405 -15.05 15.01 -0.87
N TYR A 406 -15.07 14.73 -2.18
CA TYR A 406 -14.89 13.37 -2.69
C TYR A 406 -13.52 12.79 -2.34
N LEU A 407 -12.45 13.56 -2.56
CA LEU A 407 -11.09 13.14 -2.20
C LEU A 407 -10.91 13.05 -0.67
N ALA A 408 -11.52 13.94 0.10
CA ALA A 408 -11.53 13.86 1.57
C ALA A 408 -12.27 12.62 2.06
N TYR A 409 -13.39 12.24 1.42
CA TYR A 409 -14.05 10.96 1.69
C TYR A 409 -13.10 9.81 1.42
N TRP A 410 -12.46 9.76 0.24
CA TRP A 410 -11.51 8.69 -0.11
C TRP A 410 -10.37 8.56 0.91
N CYS A 411 -9.81 9.70 1.35
CA CYS A 411 -8.79 9.74 2.39
C CYS A 411 -9.29 9.17 3.72
N LEU A 412 -10.44 9.64 4.21
CA LEU A 412 -10.99 9.25 5.50
C LEU A 412 -11.44 7.79 5.51
N SER A 413 -12.15 7.35 4.47
CA SER A 413 -12.64 5.98 4.37
C SER A 413 -11.49 4.98 4.29
N THR A 414 -10.45 5.29 3.52
CA THR A 414 -9.30 4.39 3.40
C THR A 414 -8.53 4.29 4.72
N PHE A 415 -8.30 5.42 5.40
CA PHE A 415 -7.67 5.43 6.72
C PHE A 415 -8.47 4.58 7.73
N ILE A 416 -9.79 4.75 7.80
CA ILE A 416 -10.66 3.98 8.70
C ILE A 416 -10.65 2.49 8.36
N LEU A 417 -10.84 2.12 7.08
CA LEU A 417 -10.93 0.72 6.65
C LEU A 417 -9.66 -0.05 6.99
N TYR A 418 -8.48 0.51 6.71
CA TYR A 418 -7.20 -0.15 7.02
C TYR A 418 -6.87 -0.12 8.52
N THR A 419 -7.37 0.86 9.28
CA THR A 419 -7.21 0.88 10.75
C THR A 419 -8.07 -0.17 11.44
N ILE A 420 -9.26 -0.46 10.91
CA ILE A 420 -10.18 -1.46 11.46
C ILE A 420 -9.80 -2.88 11.00
N ALA A 421 -9.20 -3.02 9.81
CA ALA A 421 -8.73 -4.32 9.32
C ALA A 421 -7.81 -5.00 10.34
N SER A 422 -8.00 -6.32 10.52
CA SER A 422 -7.20 -7.13 11.44
C SER A 422 -5.72 -7.09 11.07
N GLU A 423 -5.39 -7.39 9.81
CA GLU A 423 -4.05 -7.24 9.26
C GLU A 423 -3.67 -5.76 9.14
N LYS A 424 -2.59 -5.37 9.83
CA LYS A 424 -1.97 -4.04 9.69
C LYS A 424 -0.49 -4.22 9.46
N MET A 425 -0.01 -3.68 8.35
CA MET A 425 1.33 -3.94 7.86
C MET A 425 1.86 -2.72 7.12
N PRO A 426 3.19 -2.51 7.06
CA PRO A 426 3.75 -1.30 6.47
C PRO A 426 3.38 -1.09 5.00
N TRP A 427 3.25 -2.16 4.21
CA TRP A 427 2.89 -2.08 2.78
C TRP A 427 1.50 -1.51 2.53
N LEU A 428 0.57 -1.67 3.47
CA LEU A 428 -0.79 -1.12 3.36
C LEU A 428 -0.81 0.41 3.49
N LEU A 429 0.27 1.02 4.01
CA LEU A 429 0.45 2.48 4.04
C LEU A 429 0.34 3.09 2.64
N VAL A 430 0.70 2.37 1.57
CA VAL A 430 0.52 2.79 0.17
C VAL A 430 -0.92 3.21 -0.10
N ASN A 431 -1.89 2.43 0.39
CA ASN A 431 -3.31 2.70 0.18
C ASN A 431 -3.79 3.92 0.97
N ILE A 432 -3.18 4.20 2.13
CA ILE A 432 -3.50 5.35 2.98
C ILE A 432 -2.83 6.64 2.45
N ALA A 433 -1.56 6.55 2.03
CA ALA A 433 -0.77 7.68 1.57
C ALA A 433 -1.27 8.23 0.22
N LEU A 434 -1.66 7.35 -0.70
CA LEU A 434 -2.15 7.73 -2.03
C LEU A 434 -3.28 8.79 -2.00
N PRO A 435 -4.43 8.57 -1.33
CA PRO A 435 -5.48 9.58 -1.26
C PRO A 435 -5.04 10.87 -0.54
N MET A 436 -4.21 10.75 0.50
CA MET A 436 -3.65 11.93 1.19
C MET A 436 -2.82 12.78 0.25
N ILE A 437 -1.98 12.16 -0.59
CA ILE A 437 -1.15 12.84 -1.59
C ILE A 437 -2.00 13.52 -2.67
N VAL A 438 -3.02 12.83 -3.20
CA VAL A 438 -3.89 13.39 -4.24
C VAL A 438 -4.67 14.59 -3.72
N LEU A 439 -5.27 14.48 -2.53
CA LEU A 439 -5.97 15.59 -1.87
C LEU A 439 -5.03 16.77 -1.56
N SER A 440 -3.82 16.47 -1.09
CA SER A 440 -2.79 17.46 -0.77
C SER A 440 -2.32 18.22 -2.00
N GLY A 441 -2.00 17.51 -3.08
CA GLY A 441 -1.56 18.16 -4.32
C GLY A 441 -2.66 19.04 -4.92
N GLN A 442 -3.92 18.59 -4.92
CA GLN A 442 -5.05 19.43 -5.34
C GLN A 442 -5.14 20.72 -4.48
N PHE A 443 -5.02 20.58 -3.16
CA PHE A 443 -5.08 21.72 -2.24
C PHE A 443 -3.93 22.69 -2.43
N LEU A 444 -2.69 22.21 -2.42
CA LEU A 444 -1.49 23.03 -2.62
C LEU A 444 -1.54 23.72 -4.00
N GLY A 445 -1.96 23.02 -5.05
CA GLY A 445 -2.17 23.62 -6.38
C GLY A 445 -3.23 24.72 -6.38
N SER A 446 -4.31 24.55 -5.61
CA SER A 446 -5.31 25.60 -5.42
C SER A 446 -4.77 26.82 -4.67
N LEU A 447 -3.80 26.64 -3.78
CA LEU A 447 -3.12 27.72 -3.07
C LEU A 447 -2.13 28.46 -3.97
N VAL A 448 -1.36 27.74 -4.77
CA VAL A 448 -0.43 28.31 -5.77
C VAL A 448 -1.16 29.30 -6.69
N ASN A 449 -2.35 28.93 -7.16
CA ASN A 449 -3.17 29.78 -8.03
C ASN A 449 -3.70 31.06 -7.35
N LYS A 450 -3.65 31.15 -6.02
CA LYS A 450 -4.03 32.37 -5.27
C LYS A 450 -2.85 33.30 -5.01
N ILE A 451 -1.62 32.86 -5.25
CA ILE A 451 -0.42 33.66 -5.01
C ILE A 451 -0.35 34.76 -6.07
N ASN A 452 -0.19 36.01 -5.61
CA ASN A 452 0.12 37.11 -6.51
C ASN A 452 1.64 37.14 -6.79
N TRP A 453 2.06 36.39 -7.80
CA TRP A 453 3.46 36.22 -8.18
C TRP A 453 4.22 37.54 -8.41
N SER A 454 3.55 38.59 -8.92
CA SER A 454 4.18 39.91 -9.11
C SER A 454 4.66 40.58 -7.82
N LYS A 455 4.12 40.16 -6.66
CA LYS A 455 4.45 40.71 -5.34
C LYS A 455 5.13 39.69 -4.44
N ALA A 456 5.33 38.45 -4.90
CA ALA A 456 5.85 37.34 -4.09
C ALA A 456 7.29 37.61 -3.58
N LEU A 457 8.10 38.33 -4.36
CA LEU A 457 9.48 38.67 -4.01
C LEU A 457 9.61 39.88 -3.07
N ARG A 458 8.51 40.50 -2.64
CA ARG A 458 8.59 41.60 -1.66
C ARG A 458 9.09 41.06 -0.31
N PRO A 459 9.93 41.81 0.44
CA PRO A 459 10.49 41.33 1.71
C PRO A 459 9.47 40.78 2.70
N ARG A 460 8.27 41.40 2.79
CA ARG A 460 7.17 40.91 3.63
C ARG A 460 6.64 39.53 3.22
N GLN A 461 6.55 39.27 1.91
CA GLN A 461 6.04 38.01 1.38
C GLN A 461 7.10 36.91 1.46
N LEU A 462 8.37 37.24 1.23
CA LEU A 462 9.51 36.35 1.50
C LEU A 462 9.59 35.96 2.98
N PHE A 463 9.44 36.92 3.90
CA PHE A 463 9.38 36.62 5.33
C PHE A 463 8.29 35.58 5.63
N LEU A 464 7.06 35.79 5.16
CA LEU A 464 5.95 34.85 5.38
C LEU A 464 6.18 33.46 4.78
N PHE A 465 6.83 33.37 3.62
CA PHE A 465 7.25 32.11 3.03
C PHE A 465 8.21 31.34 3.95
N PHE A 466 9.18 32.04 4.55
CA PHE A 466 10.19 31.42 5.43
C PHE A 466 9.74 31.22 6.89
N VAL A 467 8.66 31.86 7.36
CA VAL A 467 8.16 31.69 8.75
C VAL A 467 7.97 30.21 9.10
N GLY A 468 7.29 29.44 8.24
CA GLY A 468 7.04 28.02 8.48
C GLY A 468 8.32 27.19 8.61
N PRO A 469 9.19 27.17 7.58
CA PRO A 469 10.48 26.48 7.61
C PRO A 469 11.36 26.90 8.81
N VAL A 470 11.50 28.20 9.08
CA VAL A 470 12.32 28.70 10.20
C VAL A 470 11.74 28.24 11.55
N THR A 471 10.42 28.20 11.72
CA THR A 471 9.79 27.69 12.94
C THR A 471 10.12 26.22 13.15
N MET A 472 10.01 25.40 12.10
CA MET A 472 10.29 23.96 12.16
C MET A 472 11.77 23.66 12.45
N ILE A 473 12.69 24.38 11.79
CA ILE A 473 14.13 24.26 12.03
C ILE A 473 14.47 24.69 13.46
N SER A 474 13.94 25.83 13.91
CA SER A 474 14.17 26.32 15.27
C SER A 474 13.67 25.31 16.31
N PHE A 475 12.47 24.74 16.08
CA PHE A 475 11.93 23.68 16.93
C PHE A 475 12.86 22.47 17.00
N GLY A 476 13.31 21.94 15.84
CA GLY A 476 14.22 20.80 15.78
C GLY A 476 15.55 21.05 16.50
N ILE A 477 16.17 22.22 16.29
CA ILE A 477 17.42 22.61 16.97
C ILE A 477 17.21 22.68 18.48
N ILE A 478 16.14 23.34 18.94
CA ILE A 478 15.83 23.48 20.36
C ILE A 478 15.63 22.10 20.99
N VAL A 479 14.87 21.22 20.34
CA VAL A 479 14.62 19.86 20.81
C VAL A 479 15.90 19.03 20.92
N LEU A 480 16.82 19.15 19.96
CA LEU A 480 18.05 18.35 19.92
C LEU A 480 19.17 18.88 20.83
N THR A 481 19.22 20.19 21.08
CA THR A 481 20.33 20.85 21.79
C THR A 481 20.05 21.10 23.27
N LEU A 482 18.77 21.20 23.67
CA LEU A 482 18.46 21.50 25.06
C LEU A 482 18.86 20.32 25.99
N PRO A 483 19.52 20.61 27.12
CA PRO A 483 19.85 19.60 28.11
C PRO A 483 18.60 18.94 28.69
N ASP A 484 18.75 17.68 29.12
CA ASP A 484 17.69 16.93 29.79
C ASP A 484 17.49 17.47 31.23
N TYR A 485 16.79 18.60 31.35
CA TYR A 485 16.44 19.18 32.65
C TYR A 485 15.30 18.41 33.30
N LYS A 486 15.33 18.29 34.64
CA LYS A 486 14.28 17.63 35.44
C LYS A 486 12.93 18.34 35.45
N THR A 487 12.84 19.59 34.97
CA THR A 487 11.62 20.42 35.02
C THR A 487 11.02 20.61 33.62
N ASP A 488 9.72 20.34 33.48
CA ASP A 488 8.93 20.44 32.24
C ASP A 488 8.81 21.86 31.65
N THR A 489 9.42 22.86 32.26
CA THR A 489 9.38 24.26 31.82
C THR A 489 10.15 24.52 30.52
N THR A 490 11.01 23.59 30.09
CA THR A 490 11.80 23.70 28.84
C THR A 490 10.93 23.66 27.58
N LEU A 491 9.74 23.06 27.65
CA LEU A 491 8.77 23.02 26.54
C LEU A 491 8.13 24.40 26.28
N LEU A 492 8.22 25.34 27.23
CA LEU A 492 7.74 26.73 27.06
C LEU A 492 8.56 27.52 26.03
N ILE A 493 9.83 27.18 25.82
CA ILE A 493 10.72 27.88 24.87
C ILE A 493 10.26 27.68 23.41
N PRO A 494 10.10 26.45 22.90
CA PRO A 494 9.58 26.23 21.55
C PRO A 494 8.14 26.74 21.38
N ILE A 495 7.31 26.63 22.42
CA ILE A 495 5.95 27.18 22.43
C ILE A 495 5.99 28.71 22.30
N ALA A 496 6.83 29.40 23.08
CA ALA A 496 6.97 30.86 23.03
C ALA A 496 7.47 31.36 21.68
N ILE A 497 8.41 30.67 21.04
CA ILE A 497 8.89 31.00 19.69
C ILE A 497 7.77 30.80 18.65
N THR A 498 7.01 29.72 18.76
CA THR A 498 5.87 29.46 17.87
C THR A 498 4.79 30.54 18.02
N ILE A 499 4.50 30.96 19.26
CA ILE A 499 3.57 32.05 19.55
C ILE A 499 4.10 33.38 19.01
N LEU A 500 5.39 33.68 19.19
CA LEU A 500 6.02 34.91 18.69
C LEU A 500 5.96 34.99 17.16
N LEU A 501 6.34 33.91 16.46
CA LEU A 501 6.27 33.84 15.00
C LEU A 501 4.83 33.89 14.49
N GLY A 502 3.89 33.24 15.19
CA GLY A 502 2.46 33.35 14.94
C GLY A 502 1.93 34.78 15.12
N TYR A 503 2.36 35.49 16.16
CA TYR A 503 2.01 36.88 16.42
C TYR A 503 2.56 37.83 15.37
N LEU A 504 3.83 37.67 14.98
CA LEU A 504 4.44 38.44 13.88
C LEU A 504 3.70 38.21 12.55
N CYS A 505 3.34 36.96 12.26
CA CYS A 505 2.51 36.62 11.10
C CYS A 505 1.14 37.32 11.18
N HIS A 506 0.47 37.29 12.34
CA HIS A 506 -0.79 37.99 12.57
C HIS A 506 -0.68 39.50 12.34
N LEU A 507 0.37 40.16 12.85
CA LEU A 507 0.61 41.59 12.65
C LEU A 507 0.77 41.95 11.15
N ILE A 508 1.46 41.11 10.39
CA ILE A 508 1.63 41.28 8.94
C ILE A 508 0.30 41.08 8.19
N LEU A 509 -0.47 40.07 8.58
CA LEU A 509 -1.78 39.79 7.97
C LEU A 509 -2.81 40.89 8.27
N ARG A 510 -2.84 41.42 9.50
CA ARG A 510 -3.78 42.49 9.90
C ARG A 510 -3.61 43.78 9.09
N ARG A 511 -2.38 44.11 8.66
CA ARG A 511 -2.08 45.31 7.87
C ARG A 511 -2.24 45.11 6.36
N SER A 512 -2.73 43.95 5.92
CA SER A 512 -2.81 43.57 4.50
C SER A 512 -4.27 43.56 4.00
N ASN A 513 -4.48 43.89 2.72
CA ASN A 513 -5.80 43.80 2.09
C ASN A 513 -6.25 42.34 1.95
N SER A 514 -7.56 42.07 1.87
CA SER A 514 -8.14 40.70 1.80
C SER A 514 -7.51 39.79 0.72
N THR A 515 -7.26 40.34 -0.49
CA THR A 515 -6.58 39.60 -1.56
C THR A 515 -5.10 39.32 -1.24
N THR A 516 -4.44 40.23 -0.52
CA THR A 516 -3.05 40.06 -0.08
C THR A 516 -2.97 39.06 1.08
N ILE A 517 -3.95 39.04 1.99
CA ILE A 517 -4.05 38.05 3.08
C ILE A 517 -4.12 36.63 2.51
N GLN A 518 -4.95 36.40 1.49
CA GLN A 518 -5.06 35.07 0.86
C GLN A 518 -3.73 34.64 0.20
N SER A 519 -3.05 35.56 -0.48
CA SER A 519 -1.73 35.31 -1.07
C SER A 519 -0.67 35.06 0.01
N SER A 520 -0.68 35.82 1.10
CA SER A 520 0.24 35.69 2.24
C SER A 520 0.09 34.34 2.95
N LEU A 521 -1.14 33.91 3.21
CA LEU A 521 -1.42 32.59 3.80
C LEU A 521 -1.04 31.46 2.85
N ALA A 522 -1.30 31.62 1.54
CA ALA A 522 -0.87 30.65 0.55
C ALA A 522 0.66 30.51 0.53
N LEU A 523 1.41 31.61 0.58
CA LEU A 523 2.87 31.59 0.62
C LEU A 523 3.43 30.91 1.88
N LEU A 524 2.84 31.16 3.05
CA LEU A 524 3.20 30.46 4.29
C LEU A 524 2.98 28.94 4.15
N CYS A 525 1.83 28.53 3.63
CA CYS A 525 1.53 27.11 3.42
C CYS A 525 2.47 26.45 2.40
N ILE A 526 2.79 27.15 1.30
CA ILE A 526 3.70 26.64 0.26
C ILE A 526 5.14 26.58 0.78
N GLY A 527 5.61 27.58 1.53
CA GLY A 527 6.93 27.57 2.16
C GLY A 527 7.10 26.40 3.13
N SER A 528 6.13 26.20 4.03
CA SER A 528 6.10 25.02 4.91
C SER A 528 6.05 23.72 4.13
N GLY A 529 5.19 23.63 3.11
CA GLY A 529 5.06 22.44 2.26
C GLY A 529 6.34 22.09 1.51
N LEU A 530 7.08 23.08 1.01
CA LEU A 530 8.37 22.88 0.34
C LEU A 530 9.46 22.39 1.30
N PHE A 531 9.52 22.93 2.53
CA PHE A 531 10.45 22.43 3.53
C PHE A 531 10.16 20.98 3.92
N LEU A 532 8.87 20.66 4.14
CA LEU A 532 8.46 19.28 4.40
C LEU A 532 8.73 18.36 3.18
N LEU A 533 8.63 18.86 1.94
CA LEU A 533 8.99 18.10 0.75
C LEU A 533 10.48 17.76 0.71
N ILE A 534 11.36 18.68 1.09
CA ILE A 534 12.81 18.43 1.19
C ILE A 534 13.09 17.33 2.22
N LEU A 535 12.46 17.41 3.39
CA LEU A 535 12.56 16.34 4.39
C LEU A 535 12.01 15.03 3.84
N THR A 536 10.90 15.06 3.10
CA THR A 536 10.26 13.87 2.52
C THR A 536 11.22 13.17 1.56
N ILE A 537 11.92 13.93 0.70
CA ILE A 537 12.96 13.40 -0.18
C ILE A 537 14.08 12.74 0.64
N ARG A 538 14.54 13.36 1.72
CA ARG A 538 15.54 12.77 2.62
C ARG A 538 15.05 11.47 3.24
N THR A 539 13.82 11.43 3.75
CA THR A 539 13.21 10.22 4.33
C THR A 539 13.07 9.11 3.29
N SER A 540 12.69 9.45 2.06
CA SER A 540 12.60 8.52 0.94
C SER A 540 13.94 7.92 0.55
N ILE A 541 14.99 8.76 0.50
CA ILE A 541 16.34 8.29 0.18
C ILE A 541 16.85 7.35 1.27
N GLU A 542 16.69 7.74 2.53
CA GLU A 542 17.15 6.93 3.66
C GLU A 542 16.45 5.56 3.69
N ALA A 543 15.13 5.53 3.60
CA ALA A 543 14.40 4.28 3.71
C ALA A 543 14.49 3.41 2.44
N SER A 544 14.60 4.00 1.24
CA SER A 544 14.57 3.21 -0.01
C SER A 544 15.94 2.72 -0.48
N PHE A 545 17.03 3.40 -0.11
CA PHE A 545 18.38 3.07 -0.57
C PHE A 545 19.35 2.75 0.56
N LYS A 546 19.35 3.51 1.66
CA LYS A 546 20.31 3.30 2.75
C LYS A 546 19.89 2.16 3.69
N ASN A 547 18.65 2.19 4.16
CA ASN A 547 18.09 1.25 5.14
C ASN A 547 17.06 0.32 4.48
N SER A 548 17.29 -0.04 3.21
CA SER A 548 16.28 -0.64 2.35
C SER A 548 15.78 -2.00 2.85
N ASP A 549 16.65 -2.76 3.51
CA ASP A 549 16.39 -4.04 4.17
C ASP A 549 16.87 -4.04 5.62
N ILE A 550 17.14 -2.87 6.21
CA ILE A 550 17.64 -2.74 7.58
C ILE A 550 16.48 -2.33 8.52
N PRO A 551 16.15 -3.13 9.56
CA PRO A 551 15.01 -2.90 10.45
C PRO A 551 15.22 -1.77 11.48
N VAL A 552 15.97 -0.74 11.11
CA VAL A 552 15.89 0.59 11.76
C VAL A 552 14.72 1.41 11.22
N GLU A 553 14.18 1.01 10.06
CA GLU A 553 12.96 1.57 9.48
C GLU A 553 11.75 0.73 9.90
N MET A 554 10.69 1.36 10.42
CA MET A 554 9.40 0.69 10.64
C MET A 554 8.77 0.16 9.34
N MET A 555 9.18 0.64 8.15
CA MET A 555 8.76 0.05 6.87
C MET A 555 9.31 -1.38 6.67
N VAL A 556 10.38 -1.74 7.39
CA VAL A 556 10.98 -3.06 7.42
C VAL A 556 10.44 -3.78 8.66
N TYR A 557 9.21 -4.32 8.57
CA TYR A 557 8.60 -5.09 9.66
C TYR A 557 9.42 -6.35 9.95
N THR A 558 9.46 -7.29 9.00
CA THR A 558 10.33 -8.48 9.01
C THR A 558 10.93 -8.58 7.62
N GLN A 559 12.23 -8.81 7.51
CA GLN A 559 12.92 -8.83 6.23
C GLN A 559 14.08 -9.82 6.25
N THR A 560 14.46 -10.28 5.06
CA THR A 560 15.69 -11.05 4.86
C THR A 560 16.91 -10.15 5.07
N SER A 561 17.92 -10.60 5.82
CA SER A 561 19.16 -9.86 5.99
C SER A 561 19.90 -9.64 4.66
N PRO A 562 20.56 -8.49 4.43
CA PRO A 562 21.46 -8.28 3.30
C PRO A 562 22.60 -9.31 3.28
N ASP A 563 22.95 -9.87 4.43
CA ASP A 563 24.00 -10.88 4.59
C ASP A 563 23.70 -12.17 3.83
N LEU A 564 22.42 -12.49 3.59
CA LEU A 564 22.07 -13.66 2.78
C LEU A 564 22.61 -13.58 1.37
N LYS A 565 22.71 -12.38 0.79
CA LYS A 565 23.32 -12.20 -0.53
C LYS A 565 24.83 -12.37 -0.49
N LEU A 566 25.47 -12.00 0.63
CA LEU A 566 26.90 -12.23 0.83
C LEU A 566 27.18 -13.72 1.00
N THR A 567 26.34 -14.42 1.77
CA THR A 567 26.38 -15.88 1.90
C THR A 567 26.16 -16.56 0.55
N MET A 568 25.17 -16.12 -0.23
CA MET A 568 24.94 -16.68 -1.58
C MET A 568 26.15 -16.47 -2.50
N LYS A 569 26.77 -15.28 -2.50
CA LYS A 569 28.01 -15.03 -3.25
C LYS A 569 29.16 -15.94 -2.81
N SER A 570 29.25 -16.26 -1.52
CA SER A 570 30.22 -17.22 -1.00
C SER A 570 29.93 -18.64 -1.49
N ILE A 571 28.66 -19.04 -1.56
CA ILE A 571 28.24 -20.35 -2.10
C ILE A 571 28.57 -20.43 -3.60
N ASP A 572 28.28 -19.37 -4.37
CA ASP A 572 28.63 -19.29 -5.79
C ASP A 572 30.16 -19.40 -5.99
N ALA A 573 30.95 -18.69 -5.19
CA ALA A 573 32.41 -18.75 -5.25
C ALA A 573 32.99 -20.13 -4.89
N LEU A 574 32.31 -20.90 -4.04
CA LEU A 574 32.66 -22.30 -3.75
C LEU A 574 32.30 -23.22 -4.92
N ALA A 575 31.10 -23.04 -5.49
CA ALA A 575 30.65 -23.81 -6.64
C ALA A 575 31.59 -23.61 -7.85
N ASP A 576 32.05 -22.38 -8.09
CA ASP A 576 32.99 -22.05 -9.17
C ASP A 576 34.39 -22.66 -8.98
N GLN A 577 34.79 -22.97 -7.76
CA GLN A 577 36.05 -23.67 -7.46
C GLN A 577 35.95 -25.18 -7.70
N MET A 578 34.74 -25.74 -7.65
CA MET A 578 34.50 -27.14 -7.95
C MET A 578 34.55 -27.39 -9.46
N LYS A 579 34.88 -28.62 -9.87
CA LYS A 579 34.86 -28.98 -11.29
C LYS A 579 33.42 -28.91 -11.85
N PRO A 580 33.22 -28.59 -13.14
CA PRO A 580 31.88 -28.44 -13.74
C PRO A 580 30.96 -29.66 -13.60
N ASP A 581 31.52 -30.86 -13.45
CA ASP A 581 30.83 -32.12 -13.23
C ASP A 581 30.51 -32.42 -11.74
N LYS A 582 30.93 -31.54 -10.83
CA LYS A 582 30.76 -31.65 -9.37
C LYS A 582 30.09 -30.40 -8.80
N SER A 583 28.80 -30.23 -9.08
CA SER A 583 27.99 -29.24 -8.35
C SER A 583 27.96 -29.54 -6.85
N PRO A 584 28.08 -28.53 -5.97
CA PRO A 584 28.03 -28.74 -4.53
C PRO A 584 26.65 -29.26 -4.13
N GLN A 585 26.62 -30.24 -3.24
CA GLN A 585 25.38 -30.63 -2.57
C GLN A 585 25.09 -29.65 -1.44
N ILE A 586 23.93 -29.00 -1.50
CA ILE A 586 23.52 -27.94 -0.58
C ILE A 586 22.31 -28.39 0.23
N THR A 587 22.42 -28.38 1.54
CA THR A 587 21.32 -28.73 2.45
C THR A 587 20.85 -27.49 3.22
N ILE A 588 19.55 -27.18 3.16
CA ILE A 588 18.93 -26.07 3.89
C ILE A 588 17.93 -26.59 4.90
N ASP A 589 18.18 -26.38 6.18
CA ASP A 589 17.24 -26.71 7.26
C ASP A 589 15.96 -25.87 7.15
N GLN A 590 14.83 -26.52 6.84
CA GLN A 590 13.52 -25.87 6.70
C GLN A 590 12.83 -25.55 8.03
N THR A 591 13.45 -25.84 9.17
CA THR A 591 12.86 -25.54 10.49
C THR A 591 12.33 -24.11 10.53
N SER A 592 11.13 -23.91 11.07
CA SER A 592 10.46 -22.59 11.13
C SER A 592 10.29 -21.89 9.76
N GLY A 593 10.20 -22.65 8.66
CA GLY A 593 9.99 -22.11 7.32
C GLY A 593 11.21 -21.37 6.75
N PHE A 594 12.42 -21.75 7.15
CA PHE A 594 13.70 -21.20 6.66
C PHE A 594 13.97 -21.42 5.17
N THR A 595 13.14 -22.19 4.49
CA THR A 595 13.19 -22.50 3.06
C THR A 595 13.27 -21.24 2.18
N TRP A 596 12.59 -20.17 2.59
CA TRP A 596 12.53 -18.92 1.85
C TRP A 596 13.45 -17.87 2.51
N PRO A 597 14.35 -17.21 1.75
CA PRO A 597 14.33 -17.08 0.29
C PRO A 597 15.26 -18.04 -0.48
N TRP A 598 15.87 -19.05 0.16
CA TRP A 598 16.84 -19.93 -0.48
C TRP A 598 16.33 -20.64 -1.73
N THR A 599 15.06 -21.06 -1.75
CA THR A 599 14.44 -21.64 -2.96
C THR A 599 14.57 -20.75 -4.19
N TRP A 600 14.49 -19.43 -4.04
CA TRP A 600 14.72 -18.51 -5.14
C TRP A 600 16.18 -18.49 -5.54
N TYR A 601 17.10 -18.26 -4.60
CA TYR A 601 18.53 -18.10 -4.93
C TYR A 601 19.18 -19.38 -5.43
N LEU A 602 18.77 -20.54 -4.91
CA LEU A 602 19.31 -21.85 -5.25
C LEU A 602 18.55 -22.54 -6.40
N ARG A 603 17.60 -21.87 -7.06
CA ARG A 603 16.73 -22.45 -8.11
C ARG A 603 17.48 -23.09 -9.29
N ASN A 604 18.71 -22.65 -9.55
CA ASN A 604 19.55 -23.15 -10.64
C ASN A 604 20.52 -24.26 -10.22
N TYR A 605 20.54 -24.63 -8.94
CA TYR A 605 21.37 -25.71 -8.42
C TYR A 605 20.60 -27.03 -8.49
N GLU A 606 21.23 -28.07 -9.03
CA GLU A 606 20.58 -29.39 -9.24
C GLU A 606 20.49 -30.22 -7.95
N LYS A 607 21.44 -30.06 -7.03
CA LYS A 607 21.60 -30.88 -5.82
C LYS A 607 21.32 -30.07 -4.56
N VAL A 608 20.06 -29.69 -4.38
CA VAL A 608 19.61 -28.95 -3.18
C VAL A 608 18.54 -29.74 -2.47
N ASP A 609 18.75 -30.03 -1.19
CA ASP A 609 17.78 -30.66 -0.34
C ASP A 609 17.36 -29.73 0.80
N TYR A 610 16.10 -29.90 1.22
CA TYR A 610 15.48 -29.04 2.21
C TYR A 610 14.88 -29.92 3.32
N PRO A 611 15.67 -30.54 4.20
CA PRO A 611 15.15 -31.36 5.29
C PRO A 611 14.58 -30.48 6.40
N VAL A 612 13.63 -31.00 7.15
CA VAL A 612 13.27 -30.44 8.46
C VAL A 612 14.10 -31.18 9.50
N PHE A 613 15.07 -30.50 10.11
CA PHE A 613 15.85 -31.11 11.18
C PHE A 613 15.07 -31.14 12.49
N SER A 614 15.13 -32.29 13.15
CA SER A 614 14.42 -32.57 14.40
C SER A 614 15.14 -33.67 15.17
N ASP A 615 14.65 -34.02 16.37
CA ASP A 615 15.17 -35.15 17.13
C ASP A 615 15.07 -36.48 16.38
N SER A 616 14.07 -36.63 15.50
CA SER A 616 13.83 -37.83 14.67
C SER A 616 14.55 -37.79 13.32
N ASN A 617 14.90 -36.60 12.82
CA ASN A 617 15.59 -36.42 11.54
C ASN A 617 16.84 -35.55 11.76
N LYS A 618 17.95 -36.21 12.10
CA LYS A 618 19.19 -35.53 12.51
C LYS A 618 20.05 -35.11 11.32
N PRO A 619 20.84 -34.03 11.46
CA PRO A 619 21.84 -33.65 10.46
C PRO A 619 22.84 -34.80 10.22
N SER A 620 23.12 -35.12 8.95
CA SER A 620 24.10 -36.14 8.54
C SER A 620 25.13 -35.52 7.59
N ALA A 621 26.38 -35.93 7.71
CA ALA A 621 27.51 -35.39 6.96
C ALA A 621 27.77 -36.13 5.63
N SER A 622 27.18 -37.31 5.38
CA SER A 622 27.77 -38.26 4.43
C SER A 622 27.95 -37.77 2.98
N GLU A 623 27.22 -36.73 2.53
CA GLU A 623 27.29 -36.27 1.12
C GLU A 623 27.25 -34.74 0.93
N THR A 624 26.88 -33.95 1.93
CA THR A 624 26.70 -32.49 1.76
C THR A 624 28.03 -31.71 1.78
N ASN A 625 28.17 -30.69 0.92
CA ASN A 625 29.30 -29.76 0.91
C ASN A 625 29.02 -28.48 1.72
N VAL A 626 27.78 -27.97 1.60
CA VAL A 626 27.31 -26.74 2.25
C VAL A 626 26.03 -27.04 3.01
N VAL A 627 26.01 -26.77 4.31
CA VAL A 627 24.81 -26.93 5.14
C VAL A 627 24.46 -25.60 5.79
N LEU A 628 23.22 -25.15 5.61
CA LEU A 628 22.68 -24.02 6.36
C LEU A 628 21.67 -24.53 7.39
N VAL A 629 21.98 -24.34 8.66
CA VAL A 629 21.19 -24.86 9.78
C VAL A 629 20.51 -23.73 10.52
N HIS A 630 19.24 -23.91 10.88
CA HIS A 630 18.55 -22.98 11.77
C HIS A 630 19.21 -22.98 13.16
N SER A 631 19.34 -21.81 13.80
CA SER A 631 19.88 -21.65 15.17
C SER A 631 19.39 -22.65 16.24
N ARG A 632 18.08 -22.96 16.28
CA ARG A 632 17.48 -24.02 17.12
C ARG A 632 18.18 -25.39 17.02
N ASN A 633 18.70 -25.74 15.85
CA ASN A 633 19.35 -27.03 15.60
C ASN A 633 20.88 -26.96 15.64
N LYS A 634 21.45 -25.84 16.09
CA LYS A 634 22.90 -25.62 16.15
C LYS A 634 23.62 -26.69 16.97
N ASP A 635 23.17 -26.96 18.20
CA ASP A 635 23.89 -27.89 19.09
C ASP A 635 23.94 -29.32 18.55
N ALA A 636 22.88 -29.75 17.87
CA ALA A 636 22.83 -31.06 17.20
C ALA A 636 23.77 -31.07 15.98
N SER A 637 23.83 -29.96 15.25
CA SER A 637 24.62 -29.81 14.03
C SER A 637 26.11 -29.65 14.31
N ASP A 638 26.50 -28.90 15.34
CA ASP A 638 27.89 -28.80 15.81
C ASP A 638 28.46 -30.20 16.09
N LYS A 639 27.68 -31.07 16.74
CA LYS A 639 28.09 -32.46 17.00
C LYS A 639 28.23 -33.27 15.71
N ALA A 640 27.28 -33.11 14.77
CA ALA A 640 27.27 -33.84 13.51
C ALA A 640 28.41 -33.43 12.55
N TYR A 641 28.77 -32.14 12.54
CA TYR A 641 29.67 -31.56 11.54
C TYR A 641 31.08 -31.23 12.04
N SER A 642 31.32 -31.31 13.36
CA SER A 642 32.62 -30.98 14.00
C SER A 642 33.88 -31.62 13.42
N ARG A 643 33.77 -32.75 12.72
CA ARG A 643 34.92 -33.49 12.15
C ARG A 643 35.24 -33.12 10.70
N ASP A 644 34.19 -32.86 9.91
CA ASP A 644 34.29 -32.78 8.44
C ASP A 644 34.14 -31.34 7.92
N PHE A 645 33.76 -30.40 8.78
CA PHE A 645 33.45 -29.01 8.41
C PHE A 645 34.30 -28.02 9.21
N HIS A 646 34.53 -26.85 8.62
CA HIS A 646 35.12 -25.71 9.32
C HIS A 646 34.17 -25.18 10.41
N PRO A 647 34.68 -24.40 11.38
CA PRO A 647 33.85 -23.75 12.39
C PRO A 647 32.67 -22.99 11.76
N PRO A 648 31.45 -23.18 12.26
CA PRO A 648 30.28 -22.61 11.62
C PRO A 648 30.27 -21.09 11.71
N ILE A 649 29.74 -20.48 10.66
CA ILE A 649 29.58 -19.04 10.58
C ILE A 649 28.14 -18.67 10.87
N ARG A 650 27.93 -17.76 11.81
CA ARG A 650 26.61 -17.21 12.10
C ARG A 650 26.17 -16.32 10.94
N VAL A 651 25.03 -16.64 10.33
CA VAL A 651 24.42 -15.88 9.24
C VAL A 651 23.06 -15.39 9.73
N PRO A 652 22.89 -14.09 9.99
CA PRO A 652 21.57 -13.55 10.30
C PRO A 652 20.63 -13.76 9.11
N HIS A 653 19.50 -14.41 9.34
CA HIS A 653 18.62 -14.85 8.25
C HIS A 653 17.46 -13.88 8.05
N ARG A 654 16.60 -13.78 9.07
CA ARG A 654 15.52 -12.80 9.14
C ARG A 654 15.79 -11.83 10.27
N TRP A 655 15.40 -10.58 10.09
CA TRP A 655 15.47 -9.57 11.15
C TRP A 655 14.29 -8.62 11.06
N TRP A 656 13.92 -8.03 12.20
CA TRP A 656 12.68 -7.24 12.33
C TRP A 656 12.84 -6.04 13.25
N PHE A 657 11.96 -5.07 13.03
CA PHE A 657 11.92 -3.84 13.81
C PHE A 657 11.51 -4.15 15.27
N PRO A 658 12.14 -3.53 16.30
CA PRO A 658 11.77 -3.74 17.70
C PRO A 658 10.42 -3.12 18.05
N GLU A 659 9.36 -3.91 17.97
CA GLU A 659 7.99 -3.40 18.07
C GLU A 659 7.55 -3.03 19.49
N HIS A 660 8.22 -3.55 20.52
CA HIS A 660 7.97 -3.17 21.92
C HIS A 660 8.19 -1.67 22.17
N LYS A 661 8.97 -0.99 21.31
CA LYS A 661 9.16 0.47 21.34
C LYS A 661 7.85 1.26 21.18
N TYR A 662 6.86 0.71 20.48
CA TYR A 662 5.59 1.40 20.25
C TYR A 662 4.34 0.62 20.65
N ARG A 663 4.40 -0.72 20.73
CA ARG A 663 3.25 -1.55 21.11
C ARG A 663 2.74 -1.23 22.52
N ASP A 664 3.65 -0.92 23.44
CA ASP A 664 3.33 -0.71 24.86
C ASP A 664 2.90 0.73 25.20
N ILE A 665 2.58 1.54 24.19
CA ILE A 665 2.10 2.91 24.38
C ILE A 665 0.62 2.87 24.79
N ASP A 666 0.35 3.26 26.03
CA ASP A 666 -1.00 3.53 26.53
C ASP A 666 -1.31 5.04 26.53
N PHE A 667 -2.54 5.40 26.92
CA PHE A 667 -2.97 6.80 26.96
C PHE A 667 -2.17 7.66 27.95
N LEU A 668 -1.69 7.09 29.07
CA LEU A 668 -0.93 7.82 30.08
C LEU A 668 0.50 8.08 29.61
N LYS A 669 1.17 7.07 29.02
CA LYS A 669 2.47 7.21 28.37
C LYS A 669 2.41 8.18 27.20
N PHE A 670 1.35 8.14 26.41
CA PHE A 670 1.14 9.08 25.31
C PHE A 670 1.01 10.53 25.81
N THR A 671 0.14 10.78 26.79
CA THR A 671 -0.08 12.13 27.33
C THR A 671 1.14 12.68 28.06
N SER A 672 1.84 11.86 28.84
CA SER A 672 3.12 12.24 29.48
C SER A 672 4.23 12.47 28.45
N GLY A 673 4.29 11.68 27.38
CA GLY A 673 5.23 11.84 26.28
C GLY A 673 5.08 13.18 25.54
N ILE A 674 3.86 13.71 25.40
CA ILE A 674 3.60 15.01 24.75
C ILE A 674 4.25 16.17 25.51
N VAL A 675 4.31 16.09 26.84
CA VAL A 675 4.84 17.14 27.72
C VAL A 675 6.32 16.89 28.08
N SER A 676 6.85 15.71 27.75
CA SER A 676 8.23 15.32 28.04
C SER A 676 9.20 15.78 26.95
N MET A 677 10.12 16.67 27.31
CA MET A 677 11.20 17.09 26.41
C MET A 677 12.10 15.92 25.98
N LYS A 678 12.35 14.97 26.88
CA LYS A 678 13.09 13.74 26.59
C LYS A 678 12.41 12.94 25.47
N SER A 679 11.10 12.78 25.54
CA SER A 679 10.33 12.05 24.53
C SER A 679 10.35 12.75 23.17
N TRP A 680 10.28 14.09 23.15
CA TRP A 680 10.46 14.87 21.91
C TRP A 680 11.87 14.73 21.33
N LYS A 681 12.90 14.70 22.17
CA LYS A 681 14.29 14.49 21.75
C LYS A 681 14.50 13.11 21.15
N GLU A 682 14.04 12.05 21.81
CA GLU A 682 14.08 10.67 21.30
C GLU A 682 13.30 10.53 19.98
N LEU A 683 12.08 11.07 19.91
CA LEU A 683 11.26 11.07 18.71
C LEU A 683 11.95 11.81 17.55
N THR A 684 12.54 12.98 17.82
CA THR A 684 13.22 13.79 16.80
C THR A 684 14.51 13.11 16.33
N GLN A 685 15.26 12.48 17.23
CA GLN A 685 16.46 11.69 16.89
C GLN A 685 16.11 10.49 16.02
N TYR A 686 15.04 9.76 16.34
CA TYR A 686 14.58 8.66 15.51
C TYR A 686 14.03 9.15 14.16
N TRP A 687 13.19 10.18 14.16
CA TRP A 687 12.55 10.71 12.96
C TRP A 687 13.56 11.31 11.97
N LEU A 688 14.58 12.03 12.45
CA LEU A 688 15.60 12.66 11.60
C LEU A 688 16.83 11.80 11.35
N PHE A 689 17.18 10.84 12.21
CA PHE A 689 18.47 10.13 12.12
C PHE A 689 18.38 8.61 12.36
N ARG A 690 17.19 8.06 12.64
CA ARG A 690 16.97 6.63 12.95
C ARG A 690 17.81 6.10 14.14
N GLN A 691 18.17 6.99 15.06
CA GLN A 691 18.93 6.64 16.25
C GLN A 691 18.03 6.00 17.32
N GLY A 692 18.62 5.15 18.17
CA GLY A 692 17.95 4.53 19.34
C GLY A 692 17.23 3.21 19.07
N VAL A 693 17.42 2.60 17.90
CA VAL A 693 16.75 1.35 17.46
C VAL A 693 17.73 0.22 17.15
N ALA A 694 18.92 0.50 16.62
CA ALA A 694 19.84 -0.51 16.09
C ALA A 694 20.27 -1.59 17.11
N GLU A 695 20.42 -1.21 18.38
CA GLU A 695 20.85 -2.11 19.47
C GLU A 695 19.78 -3.14 19.87
N GLU A 696 18.52 -2.92 19.51
CA GLU A 696 17.38 -3.76 19.92
C GLU A 696 16.76 -4.54 18.75
N ILE A 697 17.42 -4.56 17.59
CA ILE A 697 16.95 -5.29 16.41
C ILE A 697 16.84 -6.79 16.72
N GLY A 698 15.63 -7.33 16.51
CA GLY A 698 15.38 -8.76 16.59
C GLY A 698 15.89 -9.47 15.34
N SER A 699 16.42 -10.68 15.50
CA SER A 699 16.80 -11.55 14.39
C SER A 699 16.53 -13.01 14.68
N GLU A 700 16.46 -13.77 13.60
CA GLU A 700 16.49 -15.21 13.58
C GLU A 700 17.66 -15.62 12.70
N ASP A 701 18.59 -16.39 13.28
CA ASP A 701 19.88 -16.67 12.65
C ASP A 701 19.97 -18.10 12.15
N ALA A 702 20.82 -18.28 11.15
CA ALA A 702 21.31 -19.54 10.62
C ALA A 702 22.80 -19.73 10.95
N TYR A 703 23.27 -20.96 10.80
CA TYR A 703 24.68 -21.32 10.88
C TYR A 703 25.09 -22.02 9.58
N LEU A 704 26.08 -21.45 8.91
CA LEU A 704 26.67 -21.98 7.69
C LEU A 704 27.83 -22.91 8.05
N TYR A 705 27.74 -24.16 7.61
CA TYR A 705 28.81 -25.15 7.68
C TYR A 705 29.30 -25.41 6.26
N VAL A 706 30.62 -25.26 6.04
CA VAL A 706 31.27 -25.54 4.75
C VAL A 706 32.42 -26.53 4.96
N ARG A 707 32.55 -27.51 4.07
CA ARG A 707 33.65 -28.49 4.09
C ARG A 707 34.97 -27.95 3.55
N GLU A 708 34.89 -27.03 2.59
CA GLU A 708 36.03 -26.45 1.89
C GLU A 708 36.28 -25.02 2.40
N ASP A 709 37.50 -24.53 2.17
CA ASP A 709 37.84 -23.15 2.46
C ASP A 709 36.96 -22.21 1.62
N HIS A 710 36.42 -21.18 2.26
CA HIS A 710 35.55 -20.20 1.63
C HIS A 710 36.05 -18.79 1.97
N PRO A 711 35.77 -17.78 1.13
CA PRO A 711 36.22 -16.42 1.38
C PRO A 711 35.56 -15.84 2.64
N ASP A 712 36.33 -15.05 3.41
CA ASP A 712 35.81 -14.34 4.57
C ASP A 712 34.59 -13.48 4.21
N ILE A 713 33.50 -13.67 4.94
CA ILE A 713 32.25 -12.92 4.72
C ILE A 713 32.19 -11.76 5.70
N ASN A 714 32.31 -10.53 5.20
CA ASN A 714 32.19 -9.32 6.00
C ASN A 714 30.72 -8.90 6.13
N PHE A 715 30.03 -9.43 7.13
CA PHE A 715 28.60 -9.18 7.31
C PHE A 715 28.30 -7.71 7.67
N VAL A 716 27.20 -7.22 7.11
CA VAL A 716 26.66 -5.89 7.35
C VAL A 716 26.06 -5.82 8.75
N THR A 717 25.41 -6.89 9.20
CA THR A 717 24.80 -6.98 10.54
C THR A 717 25.80 -6.80 11.67
N ASP A 718 27.02 -7.32 11.55
CA ASP A 718 28.07 -7.19 12.58
C ASP A 718 28.49 -5.73 12.82
N LYS A 719 28.29 -4.85 11.82
CA LYS A 719 28.57 -3.41 11.93
C LYS A 719 27.41 -2.63 12.52
N ILE A 720 26.20 -3.21 12.53
CA ILE A 720 24.96 -2.56 12.95
C ILE A 720 24.54 -3.04 14.34
N ARG A 721 24.72 -4.34 14.62
CA ARG A 721 24.40 -4.96 15.90
C ARG A 721 25.65 -4.99 16.76
N HIS A 722 25.50 -4.54 18.00
CA HIS A 722 26.50 -4.67 19.04
C HIS A 722 25.88 -5.51 20.17
N GLY A 723 25.83 -6.83 19.99
CA GLY A 723 25.23 -7.73 20.98
C GLY A 723 25.09 -9.18 20.47
N PRO A 724 24.91 -10.15 21.38
CA PRO A 724 24.72 -11.55 21.04
C PRO A 724 23.43 -11.81 20.28
#